data_AF-A0AAN6K0K1-F1
#
_entry.id   AF-A0AAN6K0K1-F1
#
_cell.length_a   1.000
_cell.length_b   1.000
_cell.length_c   1.000
_cell.angle_alpha   90.00
_cell.angle_beta   90.00
_cell.angle_gamma   90.00
#
_symmetry.space_group_name_H-M   'P 1'
#
loop_
_entity.id
_entity.type
_entity.pdbx_description
1 polymer ?
#
loop_
_entity_poly.entity_id
_entity_poly.type
_entity_poly.pdbx_seq_one_letter_code
_entity_poly.pdbx_strand_id
1 'polypeptide(L)'
;MAQRTTGPYRPQDQHEVSEMLRKLEDNKGKGNGKGGFSVKTHSFDVAGSDIKVNSWRMGEWDYKKPNLPTYSRGLFTAKKRGGQREIVIRGYDKFFNHGEVRETEWPNVERDTRGPYELSVKENGCIIFISGLEDGTLLVCSKHSTGGRSDTDVSHAQAGEKWVDRQLAAIGKTRHQLASKLREMNATAVAELCDDSFEEHVLEYTPETAGLYLHGINLNLPEFTTYPHHLVDEFAEEYGFRKTMYIMKDTIQEVKTFLDGIAETGAYAGRDTEGFVIRCQSKANTGELHDWFFKYKFDEPYLMYRQWRECTKSFIAGRQPKIKKHKKITEAYLDFARRKLHEDPKLAKAYQANHGIIKLRDEFLAYRGQKGSDIIRQEVEEGEVSHSDMTKNVVLVPVATIGCGKTTVALALRQLFGWGHVQNDNITVKKSKPLAFANACCKELNGHPAMIADRNNHQKRERDQLITDGTRIVPNAHIICLHYVHERSEYENIRAATRERVLTRGDNHQTIQAGSKDQKEIIEIMEGFMHRFQAVDSESPPDDGFDAVIDLDPCADSRENLETVVNHLYTEFPKLFANQEKPSEADMDAAIHAAMNNYSVDIKHEINGRNNNQQRNSTNGQQSNAKQKERKVDYFAVQVPPSRITTVLDAMIRDAPPETAQMYNTLKQQRRLQTDFHVTLVHRAMSGQQGKPAELWNELSDRHAKAAAPTPERPYPLPEPKLGMCRVRLERLVWDGRVMAFVVRLAPFEEGGEQFGTVNETAHITVGTADPSIKPVESNALLKRWLLEGSGESGIMEVAVRGYVCLEGTVRGVLQKH
;
A
#
# COMPACT_ATOMS: atom_id res chain seq x y z
N MET A 1 8.95 11.30 -31.68
CA MET A 1 9.55 12.01 -30.53
C MET A 1 11.00 12.39 -30.82
N ALA A 2 11.93 11.42 -30.91
CA ALA A 2 13.37 11.66 -31.11
C ALA A 2 13.76 12.47 -32.37
N GLN A 3 12.94 12.45 -33.42
CA GLN A 3 13.19 13.16 -34.68
C GLN A 3 12.73 14.62 -34.69
N ARG A 4 12.12 15.13 -33.60
CA ARG A 4 11.69 16.53 -33.52
C ARG A 4 12.93 17.43 -33.55
N THR A 5 13.05 18.32 -34.53
CA THR A 5 14.17 19.29 -34.62
C THR A 5 13.91 20.57 -33.83
N THR A 6 12.68 20.78 -33.36
CA THR A 6 12.28 21.92 -32.55
C THR A 6 11.50 21.46 -31.32
N GLY A 7 11.58 22.24 -30.25
CA GLY A 7 10.88 21.94 -29.01
C GLY A 7 9.37 21.93 -29.24
N PRO A 8 8.63 20.90 -28.80
CA PRO A 8 7.18 20.92 -28.88
C PRO A 8 6.64 22.08 -28.04
N TYR A 9 5.56 22.71 -28.51
CA TYR A 9 4.85 23.76 -27.78
C TYR A 9 3.34 23.64 -28.03
N ARG A 10 2.56 23.72 -26.96
CA ARG A 10 1.11 23.88 -26.98
C ARG A 10 0.70 24.71 -25.77
N PRO A 11 -0.09 25.78 -25.92
CA PRO A 11 -0.62 26.51 -24.78
C PRO A 11 -1.62 25.63 -24.02
N GLN A 12 -1.82 25.91 -22.72
CA GLN A 12 -2.83 25.20 -21.94
C GLN A 12 -4.25 25.60 -22.37
N ASP A 13 -5.06 24.61 -22.69
CA ASP A 13 -6.50 24.78 -22.86
C ASP A 13 -7.21 24.77 -21.49
N GLN A 14 -7.95 25.84 -21.20
CA GLN A 14 -8.63 26.01 -19.91
C GLN A 14 -9.76 25.00 -19.68
N HIS A 15 -10.40 24.54 -20.75
CA HIS A 15 -11.43 23.51 -20.69
C HIS A 15 -10.82 22.16 -20.33
N GLU A 16 -9.76 21.74 -21.03
CA GLU A 16 -9.07 20.46 -20.78
C GLU A 16 -8.50 20.41 -19.35
N VAL A 17 -7.84 21.48 -18.89
CA VAL A 17 -7.29 21.58 -17.53
C VAL A 17 -8.40 21.52 -16.49
N SER A 18 -9.52 22.23 -16.72
CA SER A 18 -10.66 22.21 -15.80
C SER A 18 -11.34 20.85 -15.74
N GLU A 19 -11.44 20.14 -16.86
CA GLU A 19 -12.02 18.79 -16.92
C GLU A 19 -11.15 17.78 -16.16
N MET A 20 -9.84 17.81 -16.41
CA MET A 20 -8.87 16.96 -15.70
C MET A 20 -8.91 17.23 -14.20
N LEU A 21 -8.91 18.49 -13.78
CA LEU A 21 -9.00 18.84 -12.36
C LEU A 21 -10.33 18.43 -11.73
N ARG A 22 -11.47 18.59 -12.42
CA ARG A 22 -12.77 18.13 -11.93
C ARG A 22 -12.73 16.61 -11.67
N LYS A 23 -12.21 15.82 -12.61
CA LYS A 23 -12.06 14.36 -12.44
C LYS A 23 -11.13 13.99 -11.27
N LEU A 24 -10.05 14.75 -11.04
CA LEU A 24 -9.18 14.57 -9.87
C LEU A 24 -9.88 14.95 -8.56
N GLU A 25 -10.68 16.03 -8.57
CA GLU A 25 -11.46 16.51 -7.43
C GLU A 25 -12.54 15.52 -7.00
N ASP A 26 -13.27 14.95 -7.97
CA ASP A 26 -14.32 13.94 -7.76
C ASP A 26 -13.77 12.64 -7.15
N ASN A 27 -12.46 12.40 -7.27
CA ASN A 27 -11.74 11.22 -6.77
C ASN A 27 -10.81 11.53 -5.58
N LYS A 28 -10.99 12.68 -4.90
CA LYS A 28 -10.27 12.99 -3.65
C LYS A 28 -10.69 12.05 -2.52
N GLY A 29 -9.71 11.40 -1.88
CA GLY A 29 -9.95 10.50 -0.75
C GLY A 29 -10.17 9.04 -1.17
N LYS A 30 -11.08 8.31 -0.50
CA LYS A 30 -11.36 6.90 -0.84
C LYS A 30 -12.24 6.88 -2.09
N GLY A 31 -11.75 6.29 -3.18
CA GLY A 31 -12.41 6.30 -4.49
C GLY A 31 -13.91 5.95 -4.42
N ASN A 32 -14.74 6.80 -5.03
CA ASN A 32 -16.18 6.66 -5.01
C ASN A 32 -16.63 5.67 -6.11
N GLY A 33 -16.85 4.40 -5.76
CA GLY A 33 -17.54 3.43 -6.62
C GLY A 33 -16.66 2.30 -7.22
N LYS A 34 -17.32 1.36 -7.90
CA LYS A 34 -16.67 0.24 -8.62
C LYS A 34 -15.89 0.81 -9.82
N GLY A 35 -14.57 0.63 -9.82
CA GLY A 35 -13.69 1.07 -10.92
C GLY A 35 -12.95 2.39 -10.72
N GLY A 36 -13.24 3.17 -9.66
CA GLY A 36 -12.59 4.45 -9.40
C GLY A 36 -11.09 4.37 -9.01
N PHE A 37 -10.41 5.50 -9.03
CA PHE A 37 -9.03 5.70 -8.57
C PHE A 37 -9.00 6.65 -7.36
N SER A 38 -7.90 6.70 -6.60
CA SER A 38 -7.79 7.55 -5.41
C SER A 38 -6.75 8.63 -5.62
N VAL A 39 -7.14 9.87 -5.34
CA VAL A 39 -6.24 11.03 -5.40
C VAL A 39 -6.12 11.67 -4.03
N LYS A 40 -4.89 12.02 -3.65
CA LYS A 40 -4.59 12.90 -2.53
C LYS A 40 -4.14 14.24 -3.06
N THR A 41 -4.55 15.31 -2.38
CA THR A 41 -4.12 16.67 -2.69
C THR A 41 -3.49 17.31 -1.47
N HIS A 42 -2.43 18.09 -1.70
CA HIS A 42 -1.77 18.89 -0.68
C HIS A 42 -1.45 20.26 -1.24
N SER A 43 -1.87 21.32 -0.55
CA SER A 43 -1.58 22.70 -0.92
C SER A 43 -0.30 23.18 -0.25
N PHE A 44 0.54 23.91 -0.99
CA PHE A 44 1.79 24.48 -0.53
C PHE A 44 1.83 25.97 -0.84
N ASP A 45 2.36 26.74 0.11
CA ASP A 45 2.77 28.13 -0.11
C ASP A 45 4.12 28.14 -0.83
N VAL A 46 4.28 29.04 -1.81
CA VAL A 46 5.53 29.20 -2.56
C VAL A 46 6.30 30.38 -1.98
N ALA A 47 7.54 30.15 -1.55
CA ALA A 47 8.37 31.22 -1.00
C ALA A 47 8.60 32.31 -2.04
N GLY A 48 8.33 33.57 -1.67
CA GLY A 48 8.50 34.72 -2.57
C GLY A 48 7.34 34.98 -3.52
N SER A 49 6.22 34.24 -3.41
CA SER A 49 5.03 34.43 -4.25
C SER A 49 3.75 34.45 -3.41
N ASP A 50 2.72 35.15 -3.89
CA ASP A 50 1.34 35.07 -3.37
C ASP A 50 0.57 33.85 -3.93
N ILE A 51 1.16 33.13 -4.88
CA ILE A 51 0.57 31.98 -5.55
C ILE A 51 0.77 30.72 -4.70
N LYS A 52 -0.32 30.01 -4.46
CA LYS A 52 -0.31 28.66 -3.85
C LYS A 52 -0.37 27.59 -4.92
N VAL A 53 0.33 26.48 -4.69
CA VAL A 53 0.33 25.31 -5.59
C VAL A 53 -0.29 24.11 -4.91
N ASN A 54 -1.02 23.29 -5.66
CA ASN A 54 -1.65 22.07 -5.18
C ASN A 54 -0.95 20.88 -5.83
N SER A 55 -0.30 20.04 -5.03
CA SER A 55 0.25 18.76 -5.48
C SER A 55 -0.86 17.71 -5.53
N TRP A 56 -0.86 16.89 -6.59
CA TRP A 56 -1.78 15.79 -6.79
C TRP A 56 -1.03 14.47 -6.82
N ARG A 57 -1.46 13.52 -5.98
CA ARG A 57 -0.82 12.21 -5.83
C ARG A 57 -1.85 11.09 -5.94
N MET A 58 -1.67 10.23 -6.94
CA MET A 58 -2.41 8.98 -7.08
C MET A 58 -1.69 7.81 -6.38
N GLY A 59 -2.42 6.72 -6.11
CA GLY A 59 -1.81 5.46 -5.69
C GLY A 59 -0.94 4.87 -6.80
N GLU A 60 0.20 4.25 -6.48
CA GLU A 60 1.11 3.72 -7.51
C GLU A 60 0.45 2.65 -8.39
N TRP A 61 -0.47 1.85 -7.82
CA TRP A 61 -1.28 0.87 -8.56
C TRP A 61 -2.37 1.48 -9.44
N ASP A 62 -2.80 2.72 -9.18
CA ASP A 62 -3.88 3.35 -9.94
C ASP A 62 -3.43 3.68 -11.37
N TYR A 63 -2.14 3.94 -11.58
CA TYR A 63 -1.55 4.19 -12.90
C TYR A 63 -1.62 2.99 -13.86
N LYS A 64 -1.88 1.78 -13.36
CA LYS A 64 -2.14 0.60 -14.21
C LYS A 64 -3.58 0.55 -14.74
N LYS A 65 -4.45 1.48 -14.34
CA LYS A 65 -5.85 1.54 -14.78
C LYS A 65 -5.97 2.34 -16.07
N PRO A 66 -6.83 1.93 -17.00
CA PRO A 66 -7.12 2.72 -18.18
C PRO A 66 -7.93 3.98 -17.83
N ASN A 67 -7.95 4.94 -18.76
CA ASN A 67 -8.80 6.14 -18.75
C ASN A 67 -8.67 7.05 -17.51
N LEU A 68 -7.47 7.16 -16.93
CA LEU A 68 -7.19 8.20 -15.94
C LEU A 68 -7.27 9.61 -16.57
N PRO A 69 -7.65 10.65 -15.80
CA PRO A 69 -7.68 12.02 -16.31
C PRO A 69 -6.29 12.55 -16.68
N THR A 70 -5.24 11.95 -16.14
CA THR A 70 -3.84 12.12 -16.51
C THR A 70 -3.02 11.00 -15.87
N TYR A 71 -1.94 10.58 -16.51
CA TYR A 71 -1.00 9.58 -15.97
C TYR A 71 0.25 10.22 -15.36
N SER A 72 0.26 11.56 -15.22
CA SER A 72 1.40 12.28 -14.66
C SER A 72 1.72 11.85 -13.23
N ARG A 73 3.01 11.56 -12.98
CA ARG A 73 3.59 11.27 -11.67
C ARG A 73 4.45 12.46 -11.23
N GLY A 74 3.83 13.33 -10.46
CA GLY A 74 4.40 14.63 -10.08
C GLY A 74 3.64 15.75 -10.76
N LEU A 75 2.41 15.98 -10.31
CA LEU A 75 1.50 16.96 -10.90
C LEU A 75 1.23 18.07 -9.88
N PHE A 76 1.44 19.33 -10.27
CA PHE A 76 1.06 20.48 -9.47
C PHE A 76 0.25 21.47 -10.28
N THR A 77 -0.78 22.04 -9.66
CA THR A 77 -1.63 23.06 -10.27
C THR A 77 -1.73 24.31 -9.41
N ALA A 78 -1.82 25.48 -10.03
CA ALA A 78 -2.02 26.75 -9.35
C ALA A 78 -3.28 27.45 -9.84
N LYS A 79 -3.68 28.51 -9.12
CA LYS A 79 -4.72 29.44 -9.55
C LYS A 79 -4.04 30.77 -9.88
N LYS A 80 -4.22 31.22 -11.12
CA LYS A 80 -3.80 32.55 -11.59
C LYS A 80 -4.54 33.66 -10.84
N ARG A 81 -4.01 34.88 -10.86
CA ARG A 81 -4.66 36.09 -10.32
C ARG A 81 -6.03 36.36 -10.96
N GLY A 82 -6.20 35.99 -12.24
CA GLY A 82 -7.50 36.03 -12.94
C GLY A 82 -8.47 34.89 -12.57
N GLY A 83 -8.10 34.03 -11.63
CA GLY A 83 -8.91 32.93 -11.12
C GLY A 83 -8.88 31.63 -11.93
N GLN A 84 -8.27 31.66 -13.11
CA GLN A 84 -8.06 30.49 -13.97
C GLN A 84 -7.10 29.48 -13.33
N ARG A 85 -7.37 28.19 -13.47
CA ARG A 85 -6.51 27.12 -12.95
C ARG A 85 -5.54 26.68 -14.04
N GLU A 86 -4.31 26.37 -13.66
CA GLU A 86 -3.29 25.92 -14.60
C GLU A 86 -2.41 24.81 -14.01
N ILE A 87 -1.81 24.02 -14.90
CA ILE A 87 -0.73 23.08 -14.56
C ILE A 87 0.56 23.89 -14.45
N VAL A 88 1.20 23.84 -13.29
CA VAL A 88 2.49 24.51 -13.06
C VAL A 88 3.64 23.52 -13.00
N ILE A 89 3.39 22.25 -12.68
CA ILE A 89 4.39 21.18 -12.77
C ILE A 89 3.74 19.95 -13.38
N ARG A 90 4.42 19.36 -14.37
CA ARG A 90 4.03 18.12 -15.04
C ARG A 90 5.22 17.17 -15.15
N GLY A 91 5.36 16.27 -14.19
CA GLY A 91 6.30 15.15 -14.25
C GLY A 91 5.90 14.15 -15.34
N TYR A 92 6.75 13.17 -15.65
CA TYR A 92 6.45 12.14 -16.66
C TYR A 92 5.18 11.35 -16.34
N ASP A 93 4.65 10.66 -17.34
CA ASP A 93 3.72 9.59 -17.04
C ASP A 93 4.40 8.51 -16.19
N LYS A 94 3.64 7.83 -15.33
CA LYS A 94 4.17 6.66 -14.62
C LYS A 94 4.54 5.60 -15.66
N PHE A 95 5.83 5.28 -15.74
CA PHE A 95 6.35 4.19 -16.55
C PHE A 95 6.81 3.00 -15.68
N PHE A 96 6.75 1.82 -16.27
CA PHE A 96 6.92 0.53 -15.62
C PHE A 96 8.18 -0.17 -16.13
N ASN A 97 8.71 -1.10 -15.33
CA ASN A 97 9.83 -1.93 -15.73
C ASN A 97 9.40 -2.87 -16.85
N HIS A 98 10.35 -3.30 -17.69
CA HIS A 98 10.14 -4.43 -18.57
C HIS A 98 9.50 -5.61 -17.79
N GLY A 99 8.40 -6.16 -18.33
CA GLY A 99 7.64 -7.27 -17.73
C GLY A 99 6.75 -6.90 -16.53
N GLU A 100 6.70 -5.64 -16.07
CA GLU A 100 5.91 -5.25 -14.87
C GLU A 100 4.41 -5.05 -15.17
N VAL A 101 4.08 -4.73 -16.42
CA VAL A 101 2.71 -4.64 -16.97
C VAL A 101 2.71 -5.19 -18.40
N ARG A 102 1.54 -5.62 -18.88
CA ARG A 102 1.38 -6.22 -20.21
C ARG A 102 2.02 -5.39 -21.32
N GLU A 103 1.85 -4.07 -21.30
CA GLU A 103 2.39 -3.15 -22.32
C GLU A 103 3.93 -3.13 -22.37
N THR A 104 4.59 -3.53 -21.29
CA THR A 104 6.06 -3.55 -21.17
C THR A 104 6.68 -4.93 -21.41
N GLU A 105 5.89 -5.94 -21.75
CA GLU A 105 6.38 -7.24 -22.20
C GLU A 105 6.95 -7.13 -23.62
N TRP A 106 8.06 -7.84 -23.90
CA TRP A 106 8.77 -7.72 -25.18
C TRP A 106 7.86 -7.88 -26.41
N PRO A 107 6.96 -8.88 -26.50
CA PRO A 107 6.10 -9.02 -27.66
C PRO A 107 5.17 -7.82 -27.89
N ASN A 108 4.70 -7.18 -26.82
CA ASN A 108 3.84 -6.00 -26.90
C ASN A 108 4.67 -4.74 -27.23
N VAL A 109 5.86 -4.60 -26.65
CA VAL A 109 6.78 -3.51 -26.98
C VAL A 109 7.19 -3.57 -28.46
N GLU A 110 7.54 -4.75 -28.96
CA GLU A 110 7.91 -4.96 -30.38
C GLU A 110 6.76 -4.65 -31.35
N ARG A 111 5.52 -4.97 -30.96
CA ARG A 111 4.32 -4.73 -31.78
C ARG A 111 3.86 -3.27 -31.76
N ASP A 112 3.83 -2.66 -30.58
CA ASP A 112 3.07 -1.41 -30.36
C ASP A 112 3.96 -0.16 -30.33
N THR A 113 5.28 -0.31 -30.26
CA THR A 113 6.22 0.83 -30.18
C THR A 113 6.97 1.10 -31.48
N ARG A 114 7.48 2.33 -31.59
CA ARG A 114 8.26 2.79 -32.75
C ARG A 114 9.43 3.66 -32.29
N GLY A 115 10.60 3.38 -32.85
CA GLY A 115 11.82 4.16 -32.68
C GLY A 115 11.85 5.46 -33.52
N PRO A 116 13.02 6.15 -33.57
CA PRO A 116 14.24 5.81 -32.84
C PRO A 116 14.01 5.80 -31.31
N TYR A 117 14.68 4.88 -30.63
CA TYR A 117 14.61 4.68 -29.19
C TYR A 117 15.73 5.47 -28.50
N GLU A 118 15.38 6.36 -27.58
CA GLU A 118 16.36 7.09 -26.75
C GLU A 118 16.54 6.32 -25.44
N LEU A 119 17.76 5.84 -25.18
CA LEU A 119 18.10 5.08 -23.98
C LEU A 119 18.95 5.97 -23.09
N SER A 120 18.34 6.60 -22.08
CA SER A 120 19.06 7.40 -21.09
C SER A 120 19.43 6.58 -19.87
N VAL A 121 20.66 6.75 -19.40
CA VAL A 121 21.11 6.18 -18.11
C VAL A 121 20.14 6.63 -17.03
N LYS A 122 19.71 5.68 -16.20
CA LYS A 122 18.85 5.97 -15.08
C LYS A 122 19.71 6.40 -13.89
N GLU A 123 19.93 7.71 -13.78
CA GLU A 123 20.57 8.31 -12.60
C GLU A 123 19.86 7.90 -11.29
N ASN A 124 20.63 7.86 -10.20
CA ASN A 124 20.23 7.30 -8.93
C ASN A 124 20.24 8.38 -7.84
N GLY A 125 19.21 9.22 -7.84
CA GLY A 125 19.06 10.29 -6.86
C GLY A 125 17.59 10.54 -6.51
N CYS A 126 17.23 11.82 -6.41
CA CYS A 126 15.85 12.22 -6.18
C CYS A 126 15.35 13.19 -7.25
N ILE A 127 14.14 12.93 -7.76
CA ILE A 127 13.56 13.73 -8.84
C ILE A 127 13.18 15.14 -8.37
N ILE A 128 13.60 16.14 -9.15
CA ILE A 128 13.33 17.56 -8.99
C ILE A 128 12.62 18.08 -10.25
N PHE A 129 11.51 18.79 -10.02
CA PHE A 129 10.76 19.48 -11.06
C PHE A 129 10.95 20.98 -10.92
N ILE A 130 11.16 21.66 -12.04
CA ILE A 130 11.42 23.10 -12.09
C ILE A 130 10.51 23.74 -13.14
N SER A 131 9.83 24.83 -12.80
CA SER A 131 9.00 25.60 -13.73
C SER A 131 8.90 27.08 -13.32
N GLY A 132 8.32 27.91 -14.18
CA GLY A 132 8.02 29.31 -13.87
C GLY A 132 6.53 29.54 -13.58
N LEU A 133 6.24 30.33 -12.54
CA LEU A 133 4.91 30.84 -12.22
C LEU A 133 4.61 32.13 -12.99
N GLU A 134 3.34 32.55 -13.00
CA GLU A 134 2.90 33.75 -13.74
C GLU A 134 3.50 35.07 -13.22
N ASP A 135 3.92 35.12 -11.97
CA ASP A 135 4.55 36.30 -11.36
C ASP A 135 6.07 36.34 -11.58
N GLY A 136 6.62 35.38 -12.34
CA GLY A 136 8.05 35.26 -12.60
C GLY A 136 8.82 34.51 -11.50
N THR A 137 8.14 33.94 -10.51
CA THR A 137 8.75 33.09 -9.48
C THR A 137 9.16 31.76 -10.08
N LEU A 138 10.37 31.30 -9.74
CA LEU A 138 10.84 29.96 -10.07
C LEU A 138 10.29 28.96 -9.04
N LEU A 139 9.48 28.01 -9.48
CA LEU A 139 8.97 26.93 -8.66
C LEU A 139 9.90 25.72 -8.77
N VAL A 140 10.37 25.22 -7.63
CA VAL A 140 11.14 23.99 -7.52
C VAL A 140 10.40 23.00 -6.61
N CYS A 141 10.14 21.81 -7.10
CA CYS A 141 9.40 20.77 -6.40
C CYS A 141 10.21 19.48 -6.36
N SER A 142 10.14 18.74 -5.26
CA SER A 142 10.37 17.30 -5.29
C SER A 142 9.13 16.60 -5.85
N LYS A 143 9.16 15.27 -5.92
CA LYS A 143 8.08 14.44 -6.47
C LYS A 143 6.64 14.87 -6.09
N HIS A 144 6.41 15.21 -4.82
CA HIS A 144 5.07 15.50 -4.28
C HIS A 144 5.04 16.68 -3.27
N SER A 145 6.12 17.47 -3.19
CA SER A 145 6.24 18.54 -2.19
C SER A 145 7.15 19.66 -2.70
N THR A 146 6.94 20.88 -2.22
CA THR A 146 7.81 22.05 -2.43
C THR A 146 8.02 22.77 -1.09
N GLY A 147 9.05 23.62 -1.01
CA GLY A 147 9.39 24.41 0.17
C GLY A 147 9.96 23.57 1.33
N GLY A 148 10.10 24.22 2.49
CA GLY A 148 10.57 23.58 3.71
C GLY A 148 9.55 22.62 4.33
N ARG A 149 10.03 21.64 5.09
CA ARG A 149 9.19 20.74 5.87
C ARG A 149 9.61 20.76 7.33
N SER A 150 8.68 20.52 8.25
CA SER A 150 8.96 20.51 9.69
C SER A 150 9.64 19.23 10.18
N ASP A 151 9.72 18.19 9.35
CA ASP A 151 10.26 16.87 9.70
C ASP A 151 11.69 16.62 9.23
N THR A 152 12.30 17.58 8.52
CA THR A 152 13.69 17.51 8.07
C THR A 152 14.32 18.91 8.05
N ASP A 153 15.64 18.99 8.26
CA ASP A 153 16.39 20.26 8.23
C ASP A 153 16.41 20.85 6.81
N VAL A 154 16.50 20.01 5.78
CA VAL A 154 16.49 20.40 4.37
C VAL A 154 15.59 19.44 3.61
N SER A 155 14.56 19.96 2.95
CA SER A 155 13.74 19.15 2.05
C SER A 155 14.46 18.90 0.71
N HIS A 156 14.12 17.84 0.00
CA HIS A 156 14.66 17.60 -1.35
C HIS A 156 14.41 18.78 -2.31
N ALA A 157 13.25 19.46 -2.18
CA ALA A 157 12.96 20.64 -2.98
C ALA A 157 13.94 21.79 -2.66
N GLN A 158 14.25 22.02 -1.38
CA GLN A 158 15.23 23.04 -0.97
C GLN A 158 16.66 22.68 -1.36
N ALA A 159 17.02 21.39 -1.33
CA ALA A 159 18.31 20.94 -1.85
C ALA A 159 18.41 21.18 -3.36
N GLY A 160 17.34 20.88 -4.11
CA GLY A 160 17.21 21.24 -5.52
C GLY A 160 17.34 22.73 -5.76
N GLU A 161 16.67 23.58 -4.98
CA GLU A 161 16.77 25.05 -5.07
C GLU A 161 18.21 25.55 -4.90
N LYS A 162 18.94 25.01 -3.91
CA LYS A 162 20.35 25.38 -3.68
C LYS A 162 21.22 25.01 -4.88
N TRP A 163 20.97 23.86 -5.51
CA TRP A 163 21.69 23.46 -6.71
C TRP A 163 21.33 24.30 -7.93
N VAL A 164 20.06 24.67 -8.08
CA VAL A 164 19.62 25.62 -9.11
C VAL A 164 20.35 26.96 -8.96
N ASP A 165 20.44 27.49 -7.74
CA ASP A 165 21.16 28.74 -7.48
C ASP A 165 22.63 28.63 -7.84
N ARG A 166 23.27 27.53 -7.42
CA ARG A 166 24.69 27.27 -7.69
C ARG A 166 24.97 27.20 -9.18
N GLN A 167 24.18 26.46 -9.95
CA GLN A 167 24.42 26.29 -11.38
C GLN A 167 24.14 27.59 -12.17
N LEU A 168 23.08 28.32 -11.82
CA LEU A 168 22.73 29.57 -12.51
C LEU A 168 23.77 30.66 -12.24
N ALA A 169 24.25 30.77 -10.99
CA ALA A 169 25.32 31.68 -10.63
C ALA A 169 26.62 31.39 -11.40
N ALA A 170 26.96 30.11 -11.59
CA ALA A 170 28.16 29.70 -12.32
C ALA A 170 28.17 30.14 -13.80
N ILE A 171 27.00 30.33 -14.41
CA ILE A 171 26.85 30.76 -15.80
C ILE A 171 26.31 32.20 -15.94
N GLY A 172 26.23 32.96 -14.84
CA GLY A 172 25.75 34.34 -14.85
C GLY A 172 24.27 34.51 -15.19
N LYS A 173 23.43 33.49 -14.95
CA LYS A 173 21.97 33.55 -15.11
C LYS A 173 21.26 33.69 -13.76
N THR A 174 19.99 34.07 -13.81
CA THR A 174 19.13 34.31 -12.64
C THR A 174 17.94 33.36 -12.59
N ARG A 175 17.37 33.16 -11.39
CA ARG A 175 16.12 32.40 -11.22
C ARG A 175 14.99 32.93 -12.11
N HIS A 176 14.87 34.25 -12.21
CA HIS A 176 13.82 34.89 -13.01
C HIS A 176 13.95 34.59 -14.51
N GLN A 177 15.18 34.54 -15.04
CA GLN A 177 15.40 34.16 -16.45
C GLN A 177 15.00 32.71 -16.71
N LEU A 178 15.40 31.77 -15.85
CA LEU A 178 15.00 30.36 -15.98
C LEU A 178 13.48 30.19 -15.84
N ALA A 179 12.85 30.87 -14.87
CA ALA A 179 11.40 30.83 -14.68
C ALA A 179 10.67 31.37 -15.91
N SER A 180 11.09 32.53 -16.42
CA SER A 180 10.52 33.15 -17.61
C SER A 180 10.65 32.24 -18.83
N LYS A 181 11.81 31.58 -18.99
CA LYS A 181 12.03 30.67 -20.12
C LYS A 181 11.13 29.43 -20.05
N LEU A 182 11.08 28.76 -18.90
CA LEU A 182 10.22 27.59 -18.72
C LEU A 182 8.73 27.94 -18.88
N ARG A 183 8.35 29.15 -18.45
CA ARG A 183 6.99 29.67 -18.62
C ARG A 183 6.65 29.94 -20.09
N GLU A 184 7.55 30.58 -20.83
CA GLU A 184 7.42 30.81 -22.29
C GLU A 184 7.23 29.48 -23.04
N MET A 185 7.96 28.44 -22.64
CA MET A 185 7.88 27.10 -23.22
C MET A 185 6.64 26.31 -22.78
N ASN A 186 5.84 26.83 -21.84
CA ASN A 186 4.79 26.08 -21.12
C ASN A 186 5.30 24.73 -20.59
N ALA A 187 6.47 24.72 -19.94
CA ALA A 187 7.21 23.50 -19.65
C ALA A 187 7.61 23.34 -18.18
N THR A 188 7.88 22.09 -17.82
CA THR A 188 8.55 21.65 -16.60
C THR A 188 9.88 21.02 -16.98
N ALA A 189 10.99 21.55 -16.47
CA ALA A 189 12.28 20.86 -16.49
C ALA A 189 12.27 19.77 -15.40
N VAL A 190 12.75 18.59 -15.76
CA VAL A 190 12.79 17.40 -14.92
C VAL A 190 14.23 16.93 -14.79
N ALA A 191 14.76 17.02 -13.57
CA ALA A 191 16.13 16.64 -13.24
C ALA A 191 16.17 15.62 -12.11
N GLU A 192 17.24 14.86 -12.04
CA GLU A 192 17.58 14.03 -10.90
C GLU A 192 18.65 14.76 -10.10
N LEU A 193 18.38 15.03 -8.82
CA LEU A 193 19.39 15.55 -7.90
C LEU A 193 20.20 14.37 -7.36
N CYS A 194 21.49 14.37 -7.68
CA CYS A 194 22.45 13.37 -7.24
C CYS A 194 23.57 14.09 -6.48
N ASP A 195 23.63 13.91 -5.16
CA ASP A 195 24.59 14.59 -4.28
C ASP A 195 24.72 13.83 -2.95
N ASP A 196 25.79 13.03 -2.82
CA ASP A 196 26.05 12.21 -1.63
C ASP A 196 26.28 13.05 -0.36
N SER A 197 26.64 14.32 -0.50
CA SER A 197 26.76 15.24 0.64
C SER A 197 25.40 15.65 1.21
N PHE A 198 24.34 15.54 0.40
CA PHE A 198 22.96 15.73 0.82
C PHE A 198 22.29 14.41 1.23
N GLU A 199 22.31 13.40 0.37
CA GLU A 199 21.72 12.09 0.63
C GLU A 199 22.37 11.02 -0.26
N GLU A 200 23.02 10.02 0.33
CA GLU A 200 23.53 8.87 -0.43
C GLU A 200 22.39 7.92 -0.80
N HIS A 201 22.38 7.47 -2.07
CA HIS A 201 21.43 6.46 -2.55
C HIS A 201 22.06 5.06 -2.61
N VAL A 202 22.38 4.58 -3.81
CA VAL A 202 23.11 3.31 -4.04
C VAL A 202 24.35 3.56 -4.87
N LEU A 203 24.27 4.39 -5.91
CA LEU A 203 25.42 4.74 -6.74
C LEU A 203 26.11 5.99 -6.19
N GLU A 204 27.43 6.07 -6.36
CA GLU A 204 28.24 7.18 -5.86
C GLU A 204 28.17 8.41 -6.76
N TYR A 205 28.04 9.57 -6.13
CA TYR A 205 28.14 10.88 -6.74
C TYR A 205 29.11 11.76 -5.93
N THR A 206 30.37 11.69 -6.34
CA THR A 206 31.46 12.58 -5.87
C THR A 206 31.13 14.06 -6.00
N PRO A 207 31.80 14.98 -5.28
CA PRO A 207 31.59 16.42 -5.41
C PRO A 207 31.68 16.95 -6.86
N GLU A 208 32.54 16.34 -7.68
CA GLU A 208 32.76 16.70 -9.09
C GLU A 208 31.63 16.23 -10.00
N THR A 209 30.89 15.19 -9.59
CA THR A 209 29.73 14.64 -10.30
C THR A 209 28.40 15.04 -9.67
N ALA A 210 28.39 15.60 -8.47
CA ALA A 210 27.17 16.02 -7.79
C ALA A 210 26.46 17.16 -8.54
N GLY A 211 25.14 17.13 -8.60
CA GLY A 211 24.33 18.19 -9.19
C GLY A 211 22.96 17.74 -9.71
N LEU A 212 22.34 18.62 -10.48
CA LEU A 212 21.05 18.37 -11.14
C LEU A 212 21.29 17.82 -12.55
N TYR A 213 21.05 16.53 -12.73
CA TYR A 213 21.10 15.86 -14.03
C TYR A 213 19.77 16.06 -14.75
N LEU A 214 19.74 16.96 -15.73
CA LEU A 214 18.54 17.20 -16.52
C LEU A 214 18.32 16.03 -17.46
N HIS A 215 17.19 15.35 -17.29
CA HIS A 215 16.82 14.22 -18.10
C HIS A 215 15.52 14.46 -18.87
N GLY A 216 14.78 15.55 -18.66
CA GLY A 216 13.75 15.89 -19.63
C GLY A 216 13.06 17.22 -19.40
N ILE A 217 12.25 17.57 -20.38
CA ILE A 217 11.41 18.77 -20.38
C ILE A 217 10.03 18.35 -20.87
N ASN A 218 9.02 18.53 -20.03
CA ASN A 218 7.66 18.12 -20.33
C ASN A 218 6.78 19.35 -20.50
N LEU A 219 5.82 19.29 -21.42
CA LEU A 219 4.80 20.32 -21.50
C LEU A 219 3.83 20.22 -20.33
N ASN A 220 3.40 21.37 -19.81
CA ASN A 220 2.44 21.48 -18.72
C ASN A 220 1.01 21.28 -19.25
N LEU A 221 0.71 20.06 -19.70
CA LEU A 221 -0.56 19.66 -20.31
C LEU A 221 -1.12 18.41 -19.60
N PRO A 222 -2.44 18.14 -19.68
CA PRO A 222 -3.02 16.92 -19.14
C PRO A 222 -2.39 15.64 -19.73
N GLU A 223 -2.20 15.62 -21.05
CA GLU A 223 -1.54 14.53 -21.78
C GLU A 223 -0.01 14.61 -21.67
N PHE A 224 0.68 13.56 -22.13
CA PHE A 224 2.13 13.50 -22.10
C PHE A 224 2.74 13.96 -23.41
N THR A 225 3.60 14.98 -23.32
CA THR A 225 4.46 15.41 -24.42
C THR A 225 5.78 15.86 -23.82
N THR A 226 6.87 15.34 -24.37
CA THR A 226 8.23 15.55 -23.85
C THR A 226 9.20 15.96 -24.95
N TYR A 227 10.27 16.64 -24.57
CA TYR A 227 11.34 17.05 -25.47
C TYR A 227 12.23 15.85 -25.81
N PRO A 228 12.73 15.75 -27.07
CA PRO A 228 13.77 14.80 -27.42
C PRO A 228 15.09 15.16 -26.72
N HIS A 229 15.93 14.17 -26.44
CA HIS A 229 17.12 14.36 -25.60
C HIS A 229 18.09 15.43 -26.11
N HIS A 230 18.30 15.58 -27.41
CA HIS A 230 19.24 16.59 -27.92
C HIS A 230 18.82 18.02 -27.53
N LEU A 231 17.53 18.32 -27.52
CA LEU A 231 17.02 19.63 -27.06
C LEU A 231 17.04 19.75 -25.54
N VAL A 232 16.94 18.63 -24.82
CA VAL A 232 17.16 18.61 -23.36
C VAL A 232 18.62 18.94 -23.05
N ASP A 233 19.56 18.37 -23.80
CA ASP A 233 21.00 18.63 -23.68
C ASP A 233 21.35 20.09 -24.00
N GLU A 234 20.76 20.68 -25.05
CA GLU A 234 20.91 22.11 -25.37
C GLU A 234 20.42 22.99 -24.21
N PHE A 235 19.25 22.67 -23.65
CA PHE A 235 18.73 23.38 -22.48
C PHE A 235 19.60 23.18 -21.24
N ALA A 236 20.16 21.98 -21.06
CA ALA A 236 21.06 21.66 -19.96
C ALA A 236 22.32 22.54 -20.02
N GLU A 237 22.95 22.65 -21.19
CA GLU A 237 24.09 23.55 -21.40
C GLU A 237 23.71 25.01 -21.17
N GLU A 238 22.57 25.43 -21.73
CA GLU A 238 22.12 26.82 -21.66
C GLU A 238 21.85 27.28 -20.20
N TYR A 239 21.37 26.38 -19.33
CA TYR A 239 21.00 26.71 -17.95
C TYR A 239 21.86 26.04 -16.87
N GLY A 240 22.98 25.42 -17.27
CA GLY A 240 24.01 24.90 -16.36
C GLY A 240 23.66 23.58 -15.67
N PHE A 241 22.69 22.83 -16.19
CA PHE A 241 22.41 21.48 -15.69
C PHE A 241 23.49 20.49 -16.12
N ARG A 242 23.62 19.38 -15.40
CA ARG A 242 24.38 18.23 -15.89
C ARG A 242 23.55 17.51 -16.95
N LYS A 243 24.23 17.07 -18.01
CA LYS A 243 23.60 16.24 -19.05
C LYS A 243 23.43 14.81 -18.57
N THR A 244 22.32 14.21 -18.95
CA THR A 244 22.09 12.78 -18.74
C THR A 244 22.61 12.02 -19.95
N MET A 245 23.50 11.06 -19.72
CA MET A 245 24.05 10.25 -20.82
C MET A 245 22.93 9.45 -21.48
N TYR A 246 22.86 9.51 -22.81
CA TYR A 246 21.91 8.72 -23.58
C TYR A 246 22.53 8.19 -24.87
N ILE A 247 21.93 7.14 -25.41
CA ILE A 247 22.23 6.62 -26.74
C ILE A 247 20.97 6.46 -27.57
N MET A 248 21.15 6.41 -28.88
CA MET A 248 20.07 6.18 -29.85
C MET A 248 20.20 4.80 -30.45
N LYS A 249 19.07 4.09 -30.55
CA LYS A 249 18.94 2.83 -31.29
C LYS A 249 17.76 2.93 -32.24
N ASP A 250 17.91 2.44 -33.46
CA ASP A 250 16.86 2.58 -34.47
C ASP A 250 15.77 1.51 -34.30
N THR A 251 16.19 0.29 -33.93
CA THR A 251 15.31 -0.87 -33.81
C THR A 251 15.20 -1.37 -32.36
N ILE A 252 14.06 -1.98 -32.03
CA ILE A 252 13.84 -2.54 -30.69
C ILE A 252 14.73 -3.77 -30.44
N GLN A 253 15.14 -4.48 -31.49
CA GLN A 253 16.09 -5.59 -31.39
C GLN A 253 17.47 -5.09 -30.96
N GLU A 254 17.95 -3.96 -31.49
CA GLU A 254 19.19 -3.34 -31.03
C GLU A 254 19.10 -2.87 -29.57
N VAL A 255 17.93 -2.37 -29.15
CA VAL A 255 17.68 -2.01 -27.75
C VAL A 255 17.81 -3.23 -26.85
N LYS A 256 17.15 -4.33 -27.20
CA LYS A 256 17.17 -5.57 -26.42
C LYS A 256 18.60 -6.13 -26.31
N THR A 257 19.28 -6.30 -27.43
CA THR A 257 20.67 -6.79 -27.46
C THR A 257 21.61 -5.89 -26.66
N PHE A 258 21.43 -4.57 -26.72
CA PHE A 258 22.22 -3.64 -25.93
C PHE A 258 21.95 -3.81 -24.42
N LEU A 259 20.69 -3.87 -24.01
CA LEU A 259 20.31 -4.00 -22.59
C LEU A 259 20.77 -5.33 -22.00
N ASP A 260 20.56 -6.44 -22.73
CA ASP A 260 20.98 -7.78 -22.29
C ASP A 260 22.51 -7.83 -22.11
N GLY A 261 23.28 -7.22 -23.01
CA GLY A 261 24.74 -7.14 -22.89
C GLY A 261 25.22 -6.31 -21.69
N ILE A 262 24.52 -5.23 -21.32
CA ILE A 262 24.86 -4.47 -20.11
C ILE A 262 24.44 -5.21 -18.84
N ALA A 263 23.34 -5.97 -18.88
CA ALA A 263 22.84 -6.73 -17.73
C ALA A 263 23.85 -7.76 -17.20
N GLU A 264 24.75 -8.27 -18.03
CA GLU A 264 25.84 -9.17 -17.62
C GLU A 264 26.88 -8.51 -16.70
N THR A 265 27.03 -7.18 -16.78
CA THR A 265 28.05 -6.45 -16.02
C THR A 265 27.48 -5.47 -15.00
N GLY A 266 26.24 -4.99 -15.22
CA GLY A 266 25.61 -3.94 -14.41
C GLY A 266 26.28 -2.57 -14.55
N ALA A 267 27.18 -2.39 -15.52
CA ALA A 267 27.99 -1.19 -15.70
C ALA A 267 27.95 -0.67 -17.13
N TYR A 268 27.91 0.64 -17.28
CA TYR A 268 27.94 1.32 -18.57
C TYR A 268 28.90 2.52 -18.54
N ALA A 269 29.69 2.68 -19.60
CA ALA A 269 30.71 3.73 -19.71
C ALA A 269 31.67 3.81 -18.50
N GLY A 270 32.01 2.65 -17.92
CA GLY A 270 32.93 2.55 -16.78
C GLY A 270 32.31 2.91 -15.42
N ARG A 271 30.99 3.04 -15.34
CA ARG A 271 30.25 3.30 -14.08
C ARG A 271 29.14 2.28 -13.89
N ASP A 272 28.92 1.87 -12.64
CA ASP A 272 27.75 1.07 -12.27
C ASP A 272 26.47 1.86 -12.60
N THR A 273 25.41 1.17 -13.03
CA THR A 273 24.14 1.79 -13.39
C THR A 273 22.96 0.99 -12.84
N GLU A 274 21.91 1.69 -12.37
CA GLU A 274 20.65 1.04 -11.98
C GLU A 274 19.91 0.48 -13.20
N GLY A 275 20.17 1.02 -14.40
CA GLY A 275 19.45 0.67 -15.61
C GLY A 275 19.34 1.80 -16.61
N PHE A 276 18.40 1.64 -17.53
CA PHE A 276 18.06 2.63 -18.55
C PHE A 276 16.57 2.97 -18.52
N VAL A 277 16.26 4.23 -18.86
CA VAL A 277 14.92 4.65 -19.26
C VAL A 277 14.89 4.74 -20.78
N ILE A 278 14.01 3.97 -21.39
CA ILE A 278 13.85 3.87 -22.84
C ILE A 278 12.65 4.72 -23.23
N ARG A 279 12.87 5.64 -24.17
CA ARG A 279 11.88 6.59 -24.66
C ARG A 279 11.59 6.33 -26.12
N CYS A 280 10.31 6.18 -26.45
CA CYS A 280 9.87 5.96 -27.81
C CYS A 280 8.46 6.52 -28.01
N GLN A 281 7.80 6.11 -29.09
CA GLN A 281 6.37 6.31 -29.26
C GLN A 281 5.65 4.97 -29.18
N SER A 282 4.46 4.95 -28.60
CA SER A 282 3.63 3.74 -28.48
C SER A 282 2.20 4.00 -28.95
N LYS A 283 1.52 2.96 -29.40
CA LYS A 283 0.06 2.94 -29.62
C LYS A 283 -0.70 2.27 -28.48
N ALA A 284 -0.01 1.79 -27.44
CA ALA A 284 -0.62 1.06 -26.34
C ALA A 284 -1.74 1.89 -25.67
N ASN A 285 -2.85 1.24 -25.34
CA ASN A 285 -4.06 1.82 -24.70
C ASN A 285 -4.85 2.88 -25.49
N THR A 286 -4.23 3.63 -26.39
CA THR A 286 -4.89 4.73 -27.12
C THR A 286 -5.15 4.41 -28.59
N GLY A 287 -4.43 3.45 -29.18
CA GLY A 287 -4.43 3.18 -30.62
C GLY A 287 -3.68 4.23 -31.47
N GLU A 288 -3.30 5.35 -30.86
CA GLU A 288 -2.61 6.48 -31.49
C GLU A 288 -1.19 6.63 -30.95
N LEU A 289 -0.27 7.06 -31.81
CA LEU A 289 1.13 7.25 -31.42
C LEU A 289 1.27 8.42 -30.45
N HIS A 290 1.73 8.13 -29.24
CA HIS A 290 2.05 9.11 -28.21
C HIS A 290 3.43 8.85 -27.62
N ASP A 291 4.03 9.85 -26.97
CA ASP A 291 5.31 9.72 -26.29
C ASP A 291 5.15 8.70 -25.14
N TRP A 292 5.99 7.67 -25.10
CA TRP A 292 5.83 6.55 -24.16
C TRP A 292 7.17 6.02 -23.69
N PHE A 293 7.28 5.78 -22.39
CA PHE A 293 8.51 5.33 -21.74
C PHE A 293 8.30 3.97 -21.08
N PHE A 294 9.37 3.17 -21.05
CA PHE A 294 9.53 2.04 -20.13
C PHE A 294 10.94 2.08 -19.55
N LYS A 295 11.20 1.31 -18.50
CA LYS A 295 12.53 1.20 -17.90
C LYS A 295 13.01 -0.24 -17.93
N TYR A 296 14.33 -0.42 -18.00
CA TYR A 296 14.99 -1.71 -17.85
C TYR A 296 16.01 -1.54 -16.74
N LYS A 297 15.76 -2.16 -15.59
CA LYS A 297 16.66 -2.14 -14.45
C LYS A 297 17.57 -3.35 -14.47
N PHE A 298 18.83 -3.14 -14.09
CA PHE A 298 19.74 -4.23 -13.81
C PHE A 298 19.56 -4.66 -12.37
N ASP A 299 19.35 -5.96 -12.18
CA ASP A 299 19.17 -6.53 -10.85
C ASP A 299 20.49 -6.46 -10.09
N GLU A 300 21.57 -7.01 -10.64
CA GLU A 300 22.83 -7.14 -9.91
C GLU A 300 23.97 -6.29 -10.51
N PRO A 301 24.92 -5.79 -9.68
CA PRO A 301 25.00 -5.93 -8.20
C PRO A 301 24.14 -4.92 -7.42
N TYR A 302 23.29 -4.15 -8.11
CA TYR A 302 22.50 -3.05 -7.52
C TYR A 302 21.56 -3.53 -6.40
N LEU A 303 20.84 -4.64 -6.60
CA LEU A 303 19.92 -5.21 -5.61
C LEU A 303 20.67 -5.77 -4.41
N MET A 304 21.83 -6.42 -4.60
CA MET A 304 22.73 -6.79 -3.50
C MET A 304 23.11 -5.57 -2.66
N TYR A 305 23.54 -4.45 -3.27
CA TYR A 305 23.90 -3.24 -2.53
C TYR A 305 22.71 -2.62 -1.80
N ARG A 306 21.53 -2.62 -2.42
CA ARG A 306 20.28 -2.19 -1.78
C ARG A 306 19.97 -3.06 -0.56
N GLN A 307 20.10 -4.38 -0.69
CA GLN A 307 19.89 -5.32 0.41
C GLN A 307 20.84 -5.04 1.57
N TRP A 308 22.13 -4.82 1.29
CA TRP A 308 23.13 -4.46 2.30
C TRP A 308 22.76 -3.18 3.06
N ARG A 309 22.30 -2.15 2.34
CA ARG A 309 21.81 -0.91 2.96
C ARG A 309 20.64 -1.15 3.90
N GLU A 310 19.58 -1.82 3.42
CA GLU A 310 18.37 -2.04 4.22
C GLU A 310 18.62 -3.01 5.39
N CYS A 311 19.49 -4.01 5.21
CA CYS A 311 19.90 -4.92 6.28
C CYS A 311 20.69 -4.18 7.37
N THR A 312 21.62 -3.30 6.99
CA THR A 312 22.39 -2.49 7.95
C THR A 312 21.49 -1.52 8.72
N LYS A 313 20.55 -0.85 8.04
CA LYS A 313 19.54 0.00 8.70
C LYS A 313 18.66 -0.78 9.67
N SER A 314 18.25 -1.99 9.29
CA SER A 314 17.45 -2.87 10.15
C SER A 314 18.23 -3.27 11.39
N PHE A 315 19.50 -3.67 11.21
CA PHE A 315 20.43 -3.99 12.28
C PHE A 315 20.61 -2.82 13.26
N ILE A 316 20.91 -1.61 12.76
CA ILE A 316 21.04 -0.39 13.60
C ILE A 316 19.75 -0.09 14.36
N ALA A 317 18.58 -0.35 13.76
CA ALA A 317 17.28 -0.15 14.39
C ALA A 317 16.86 -1.29 15.34
N GLY A 318 17.72 -2.27 15.62
CA GLY A 318 17.43 -3.41 16.49
C GLY A 318 16.41 -4.41 15.90
N ARG A 319 16.24 -4.40 14.58
CA ARG A 319 15.36 -5.34 13.85
C ARG A 319 16.19 -6.43 13.17
N GLN A 320 15.62 -7.62 13.02
CA GLN A 320 16.26 -8.70 12.28
C GLN A 320 16.40 -8.32 10.78
N PRO A 321 17.62 -8.36 10.21
CA PRO A 321 17.82 -8.12 8.79
C PRO A 321 17.09 -9.16 7.91
N LYS A 322 16.33 -8.69 6.92
CA LYS A 322 15.68 -9.56 5.93
C LYS A 322 16.62 -9.80 4.76
N ILE A 323 17.28 -10.95 4.74
CA ILE A 323 18.19 -11.37 3.65
C ILE A 323 17.39 -12.21 2.65
N LYS A 324 17.17 -11.69 1.44
CA LYS A 324 16.38 -12.35 0.39
C LYS A 324 17.25 -13.10 -0.62
N LYS A 325 18.38 -12.51 -1.03
CA LYS A 325 19.38 -13.10 -1.94
C LYS A 325 20.80 -12.98 -1.37
N HIS A 326 21.83 -13.53 -2.03
CA HIS A 326 23.24 -13.30 -1.68
C HIS A 326 23.56 -13.60 -0.20
N LYS A 327 23.04 -14.71 0.32
CA LYS A 327 22.96 -14.92 1.78
C LYS A 327 24.34 -14.89 2.43
N LYS A 328 25.28 -15.70 1.92
CA LYS A 328 26.62 -15.85 2.52
C LYS A 328 27.39 -14.53 2.49
N ILE A 329 27.42 -13.85 1.35
CA ILE A 329 28.12 -12.57 1.25
C ILE A 329 27.44 -11.49 2.09
N THR A 330 26.10 -11.49 2.18
CA THR A 330 25.36 -10.53 3.01
C THR A 330 25.60 -10.77 4.50
N GLU A 331 25.66 -12.02 4.96
CA GLU A 331 26.03 -12.34 6.34
C GLU A 331 27.47 -11.88 6.64
N ALA A 332 28.42 -12.14 5.74
CA ALA A 332 29.80 -11.67 5.86
C ALA A 332 29.90 -10.13 5.87
N TYR A 333 29.11 -9.45 5.03
CA TYR A 333 29.00 -7.99 5.00
C TYR A 333 28.43 -7.46 6.32
N LEU A 334 27.38 -8.07 6.86
CA LEU A 334 26.76 -7.64 8.12
C LEU A 334 27.70 -7.83 9.32
N ASP A 335 28.51 -8.89 9.33
CA ASP A 335 29.54 -9.09 10.35
C ASP A 335 30.68 -8.07 10.24
N PHE A 336 31.06 -7.68 9.02
CA PHE A 336 31.98 -6.56 8.79
C PHE A 336 31.38 -5.23 9.25
N ALA A 337 30.15 -4.92 8.83
CA ALA A 337 29.43 -3.72 9.21
C ALA A 337 29.25 -3.62 10.74
N ARG A 338 28.96 -4.73 11.41
CA ARG A 338 28.83 -4.80 12.88
C ARG A 338 30.12 -4.35 13.58
N ARG A 339 31.28 -4.81 13.12
CA ARG A 339 32.58 -4.41 13.68
C ARG A 339 32.81 -2.91 13.50
N LYS A 340 32.59 -2.39 12.29
CA LYS A 340 32.73 -0.96 11.97
C LYS A 340 31.80 -0.06 12.79
N LEU A 341 30.54 -0.46 12.94
CA LEU A 341 29.55 0.27 13.75
C LEU A 341 29.88 0.24 15.25
N HIS A 342 30.54 -0.81 15.74
CA HIS A 342 31.01 -0.89 17.12
C HIS A 342 32.26 -0.02 17.35
N GLU A 343 33.17 0.05 16.37
CA GLU A 343 34.36 0.90 16.41
C GLU A 343 34.02 2.39 16.36
N ASP A 344 33.04 2.80 15.54
CA ASP A 344 32.55 4.18 15.47
C ASP A 344 31.03 4.26 15.65
N PRO A 345 30.55 4.50 16.88
CA PRO A 345 29.12 4.66 17.15
C PRO A 345 28.46 5.82 16.40
N LYS A 346 29.22 6.83 15.92
CA LYS A 346 28.66 7.96 15.16
C LYS A 346 28.20 7.52 13.77
N LEU A 347 28.84 6.49 13.21
CA LEU A 347 28.49 5.92 11.92
C LEU A 347 27.04 5.42 11.91
N ALA A 348 26.55 4.83 13.00
CA ALA A 348 25.17 4.33 13.07
C ALA A 348 24.13 5.44 12.86
N LYS A 349 24.35 6.62 13.46
CA LYS A 349 23.46 7.77 13.31
C LYS A 349 23.54 8.35 11.90
N ALA A 350 24.76 8.48 11.36
CA ALA A 350 24.99 8.95 9.98
C ALA A 350 24.33 8.01 8.95
N TYR A 351 24.47 6.69 9.12
CA TYR A 351 23.92 5.68 8.22
C TYR A 351 22.38 5.69 8.20
N GLN A 352 21.73 5.90 9.35
CA GLN A 352 20.28 6.10 9.40
C GLN A 352 19.82 7.37 8.68
N ALA A 353 20.69 8.38 8.62
CA ALA A 353 20.50 9.61 7.85
C ALA A 353 21.05 9.52 6.41
N ASN A 354 21.29 8.32 5.88
CA ASN A 354 21.81 8.09 4.53
C ASN A 354 23.22 8.65 4.27
N HIS A 355 24.13 8.53 5.23
CA HIS A 355 25.54 8.87 5.05
C HIS A 355 26.47 7.72 5.50
N GLY A 356 27.52 7.47 4.71
CA GLY A 356 28.49 6.39 4.93
C GLY A 356 28.02 5.01 4.45
N ILE A 357 26.93 4.94 3.68
CA ILE A 357 26.40 3.70 3.09
C ILE A 357 27.39 3.18 2.05
N ILE A 358 27.74 4.04 1.11
CA ILE A 358 28.62 3.74 -0.03
C ILE A 358 30.02 3.42 0.49
N LYS A 359 30.55 4.27 1.37
CA LYS A 359 31.84 4.04 2.01
C LYS A 359 31.92 2.70 2.73
N LEU A 360 30.89 2.32 3.51
CA LEU A 360 30.90 1.04 4.23
C LEU A 360 30.86 -0.16 3.29
N ARG A 361 30.08 -0.08 2.20
CA ARG A 361 30.07 -1.08 1.12
C ARG A 361 31.45 -1.21 0.49
N ASP A 362 32.03 -0.09 0.08
CA ASP A 362 33.29 -0.10 -0.68
C ASP A 362 34.47 -0.53 0.18
N GLU A 363 34.47 -0.19 1.48
CA GLU A 363 35.43 -0.74 2.45
C GLU A 363 35.32 -2.26 2.58
N PHE A 364 34.10 -2.82 2.54
CA PHE A 364 33.91 -4.27 2.57
C PHE A 364 34.37 -4.95 1.28
N LEU A 365 34.02 -4.39 0.13
CA LEU A 365 34.47 -4.88 -1.19
C LEU A 365 36.00 -4.85 -1.29
N ALA A 366 36.63 -3.76 -0.84
CA ALA A 366 38.08 -3.63 -0.77
C ALA A 366 38.71 -4.62 0.22
N TYR A 367 38.10 -4.82 1.39
CA TYR A 367 38.54 -5.82 2.37
C TYR A 367 38.57 -7.24 1.80
N ARG A 368 37.62 -7.58 0.92
CA ARG A 368 37.59 -8.87 0.22
C ARG A 368 38.46 -8.91 -1.04
N GLY A 369 38.86 -7.75 -1.57
CA GLY A 369 39.58 -7.66 -2.84
C GLY A 369 38.73 -8.07 -4.05
N GLN A 370 37.41 -7.83 -4.00
CA GLN A 370 36.44 -8.24 -5.03
C GLN A 370 35.54 -7.09 -5.42
N LYS A 371 35.11 -7.04 -6.69
CA LYS A 371 34.02 -6.14 -7.11
C LYS A 371 32.66 -6.81 -6.87
N GLY A 372 31.60 -6.01 -6.83
CA GLY A 372 30.23 -6.55 -6.74
C GLY A 372 29.93 -7.52 -7.87
N SER A 373 30.28 -7.20 -9.11
CA SER A 373 30.08 -8.10 -10.26
C SER A 373 30.88 -9.40 -10.17
N ASP A 374 32.07 -9.40 -9.56
CA ASP A 374 32.85 -10.62 -9.33
C ASP A 374 32.15 -11.55 -8.33
N ILE A 375 31.56 -10.97 -7.26
CA ILE A 375 30.79 -11.72 -6.27
C ILE A 375 29.59 -12.40 -6.93
N ILE A 376 28.84 -11.67 -7.76
CA ILE A 376 27.67 -12.21 -8.45
C ILE A 376 28.07 -13.34 -9.38
N ARG A 377 29.16 -13.17 -10.15
CA ARG A 377 29.66 -14.24 -11.03
C ARG A 377 30.07 -15.48 -10.25
N GLN A 378 30.78 -15.32 -9.14
CA GLN A 378 31.17 -16.43 -8.28
C GLN A 378 29.96 -17.15 -7.72
N GLU A 379 28.95 -16.41 -7.23
CA GLU A 379 27.71 -17.02 -6.75
C GLU A 379 26.97 -17.77 -7.88
N VAL A 380 26.99 -17.28 -9.13
CA VAL A 380 26.42 -18.02 -10.28
C VAL A 380 27.20 -19.32 -10.53
N GLU A 381 28.53 -19.25 -10.55
CA GLU A 381 29.41 -20.40 -10.78
C GLU A 381 29.32 -21.45 -9.65
N GLU A 382 29.11 -21.00 -8.41
CA GLU A 382 28.92 -21.85 -7.23
C GLU A 382 27.47 -22.36 -7.08
N GLY A 383 26.54 -21.90 -7.93
CA GLY A 383 25.12 -22.27 -7.88
C GLY A 383 24.32 -21.61 -6.73
N GLU A 384 24.81 -20.49 -6.20
CA GLU A 384 24.19 -19.69 -5.13
C GLU A 384 23.17 -18.65 -5.61
N VAL A 385 22.92 -18.55 -6.91
CA VAL A 385 21.86 -17.67 -7.45
C VAL A 385 20.52 -18.41 -7.54
N SER A 386 19.96 -18.73 -6.37
CA SER A 386 18.53 -18.86 -6.10
C SER A 386 18.38 -19.26 -4.64
N HIS A 387 17.17 -19.50 -4.15
CA HIS A 387 16.93 -20.10 -2.84
C HIS A 387 17.42 -21.58 -2.77
N SER A 388 18.56 -21.88 -3.40
CA SER A 388 19.03 -23.18 -3.83
C SER A 388 19.39 -24.12 -2.68
N ASP A 389 19.63 -23.61 -1.47
CA ASP A 389 19.88 -24.43 -0.27
C ASP A 389 18.60 -24.92 0.44
N MET A 390 17.42 -24.49 -0.02
CA MET A 390 16.16 -24.82 0.64
C MET A 390 15.79 -26.29 0.43
N THR A 391 15.81 -27.05 1.52
CA THR A 391 15.53 -28.50 1.52
C THR A 391 14.25 -28.87 2.27
N LYS A 392 13.72 -27.97 3.12
CA LYS A 392 12.52 -28.22 3.94
C LYS A 392 11.90 -26.92 4.49
N ASN A 393 10.78 -27.05 5.22
CA ASN A 393 10.01 -25.96 5.86
C ASN A 393 9.31 -25.02 4.86
N VAL A 394 8.88 -25.52 3.71
CA VAL A 394 8.29 -24.72 2.64
C VAL A 394 6.76 -24.70 2.76
N VAL A 395 6.16 -23.52 2.75
CA VAL A 395 4.70 -23.34 2.78
C VAL A 395 4.26 -22.65 1.50
N LEU A 396 3.54 -23.37 0.65
CA LEU A 396 2.90 -22.80 -0.54
C LEU A 396 1.55 -22.18 -0.14
N VAL A 397 1.38 -20.89 -0.41
CA VAL A 397 0.22 -20.09 0.00
C VAL A 397 -0.51 -19.57 -1.23
N PRO A 398 -1.66 -20.14 -1.60
CA PRO A 398 -2.49 -19.57 -2.65
C PRO A 398 -3.05 -18.21 -2.25
N VAL A 399 -2.98 -17.25 -3.17
CA VAL A 399 -3.71 -15.98 -3.09
C VAL A 399 -4.64 -15.92 -4.30
N ALA A 400 -5.90 -16.32 -4.08
CA ALA A 400 -6.90 -16.48 -5.15
C ALA A 400 -8.33 -16.26 -4.64
N THR A 401 -9.28 -16.18 -5.58
CA THR A 401 -10.71 -16.27 -5.29
C THR A 401 -11.23 -17.70 -5.46
N ILE A 402 -12.53 -17.91 -5.25
CA ILE A 402 -13.16 -19.23 -5.42
C ILE A 402 -13.23 -19.56 -6.91
N GLY A 403 -12.96 -20.81 -7.28
CA GLY A 403 -13.02 -21.27 -8.68
C GLY A 403 -11.72 -21.18 -9.47
N CYS A 404 -10.65 -20.55 -8.93
CA CYS A 404 -9.35 -20.43 -9.61
C CYS A 404 -8.55 -21.76 -9.72
N GLY A 405 -9.06 -22.90 -9.22
CA GLY A 405 -8.35 -24.18 -9.31
C GLY A 405 -7.31 -24.47 -8.21
N LYS A 406 -7.20 -23.63 -7.17
CA LYS A 406 -6.26 -23.81 -6.03
C LYS A 406 -6.15 -25.25 -5.51
N THR A 407 -7.28 -25.83 -5.11
CA THR A 407 -7.32 -27.18 -4.54
C THR A 407 -6.91 -28.24 -5.56
N THR A 408 -7.23 -28.04 -6.83
CA THR A 408 -6.81 -28.96 -7.90
C THR A 408 -5.30 -28.96 -8.05
N VAL A 409 -4.68 -27.77 -8.11
CA VAL A 409 -3.21 -27.62 -8.15
C VAL A 409 -2.57 -28.18 -6.86
N ALA A 410 -3.14 -27.89 -5.69
CA ALA A 410 -2.65 -28.38 -4.40
C ALA A 410 -2.62 -29.92 -4.32
N LEU A 411 -3.69 -30.58 -4.77
CA LEU A 411 -3.77 -32.03 -4.81
C LEU A 411 -2.82 -32.65 -5.83
N ALA A 412 -2.66 -32.02 -6.99
CA ALA A 412 -1.71 -32.47 -7.99
C ALA A 412 -0.26 -32.38 -7.47
N LEU A 413 0.11 -31.28 -6.81
CA LEU A 413 1.42 -31.14 -6.15
C LEU A 413 1.63 -32.19 -5.05
N ARG A 414 0.59 -32.47 -4.25
CA ARG A 414 0.63 -33.56 -3.26
C ARG A 414 0.84 -34.93 -3.93
N GLN A 415 0.18 -35.19 -5.05
CA GLN A 415 0.32 -36.45 -5.79
C GLN A 415 1.71 -36.62 -6.38
N LEU A 416 2.28 -35.55 -6.94
CA LEU A 416 3.60 -35.57 -7.60
C LEU A 416 4.77 -35.69 -6.61
N PHE A 417 4.65 -35.05 -5.44
CA PHE A 417 5.80 -34.87 -4.54
C PHE A 417 5.57 -35.38 -3.11
N GLY A 418 4.38 -35.90 -2.80
CA GLY A 418 4.07 -36.40 -1.46
C GLY A 418 4.09 -35.32 -0.37
N TRP A 419 3.82 -34.07 -0.73
CA TRP A 419 3.82 -32.92 0.19
C TRP A 419 2.57 -32.86 1.09
N GLY A 420 2.69 -32.15 2.20
CA GLY A 420 1.57 -31.91 3.11
C GLY A 420 0.49 -31.04 2.45
N HIS A 421 -0.77 -31.22 2.82
CA HIS A 421 -1.88 -30.40 2.30
C HIS A 421 -2.90 -30.17 3.40
N VAL A 422 -3.17 -28.91 3.72
CA VAL A 422 -4.18 -28.53 4.71
C VAL A 422 -5.19 -27.62 4.04
N GLN A 423 -6.45 -28.04 4.03
CA GLN A 423 -7.56 -27.21 3.56
C GLN A 423 -8.18 -26.45 4.72
N ASN A 424 -8.30 -25.12 4.59
CA ASN A 424 -8.93 -24.29 5.62
C ASN A 424 -10.40 -24.67 5.84
N ASP A 425 -11.04 -25.21 4.82
CA ASP A 425 -12.43 -25.66 4.88
C ASP A 425 -12.58 -26.87 5.83
N ASN A 426 -11.58 -27.76 5.94
CA ASN A 426 -11.61 -28.90 6.89
C ASN A 426 -11.41 -28.51 8.36
N ILE A 427 -11.04 -27.26 8.67
CA ILE A 427 -10.82 -26.81 10.05
C ILE A 427 -12.16 -26.43 10.70
N THR A 428 -12.64 -27.27 11.62
CA THR A 428 -13.98 -27.16 12.25
C THR A 428 -14.02 -26.33 13.53
N VAL A 429 -12.88 -25.88 14.07
CA VAL A 429 -12.84 -25.09 15.31
C VAL A 429 -13.53 -23.73 15.13
N LYS A 430 -14.39 -23.35 16.09
CA LYS A 430 -15.19 -22.11 16.02
C LYS A 430 -14.46 -20.87 16.56
N LYS A 431 -13.48 -21.04 17.48
CA LYS A 431 -12.64 -19.96 18.01
C LYS A 431 -11.23 -20.11 17.48
N SER A 432 -10.58 -18.99 17.16
CA SER A 432 -9.19 -18.96 16.68
C SER A 432 -8.91 -19.86 15.46
N LYS A 433 -9.91 -20.04 14.57
CA LYS A 433 -9.77 -20.81 13.32
C LYS A 433 -8.53 -20.42 12.49
N PRO A 434 -8.18 -19.13 12.33
CA PRO A 434 -6.96 -18.75 11.61
C PRO A 434 -5.68 -19.32 12.23
N LEU A 435 -5.55 -19.26 13.56
CA LEU A 435 -4.41 -19.82 14.29
C LEU A 435 -4.41 -21.36 14.24
N ALA A 436 -5.58 -21.99 14.33
CA ALA A 436 -5.69 -23.44 14.20
C ALA A 436 -5.29 -23.95 12.81
N PHE A 437 -5.62 -23.20 11.77
CA PHE A 437 -5.17 -23.48 10.40
C PHE A 437 -3.64 -23.35 10.28
N ALA A 438 -3.05 -22.27 10.81
CA ALA A 438 -1.60 -22.10 10.82
C ALA A 438 -0.90 -23.22 11.62
N ASN A 439 -1.42 -23.63 12.77
CA ASN A 439 -0.91 -24.75 13.55
C ASN A 439 -0.98 -26.08 12.79
N ALA A 440 -2.08 -26.34 12.06
CA ALA A 440 -2.20 -27.53 11.25
C ALA A 440 -1.16 -27.55 10.11
N CYS A 441 -0.99 -26.41 9.43
CA CYS A 441 0.05 -26.23 8.41
C CYS A 441 1.45 -26.50 8.99
N CYS A 442 1.78 -25.88 10.12
CA CYS A 442 3.08 -26.07 10.77
C CYS A 442 3.31 -27.51 11.26
N LYS A 443 2.24 -28.24 11.62
CA LYS A 443 2.33 -29.65 12.02
C LYS A 443 2.73 -30.55 10.85
N GLU A 444 2.18 -30.30 9.65
CA GLU A 444 2.52 -31.06 8.43
C GLU A 444 3.99 -30.90 8.04
N LEU A 445 4.61 -29.74 8.31
CA LEU A 445 6.04 -29.50 8.06
C LEU A 445 6.97 -30.39 8.90
N ASN A 446 6.49 -31.06 9.95
CA ASN A 446 7.29 -32.05 10.68
C ASN A 446 7.51 -33.33 9.86
N GLY A 447 6.55 -33.69 9.01
CA GLY A 447 6.57 -34.92 8.21
C GLY A 447 6.95 -34.70 6.75
N HIS A 448 6.83 -33.46 6.24
CA HIS A 448 7.02 -33.14 4.83
C HIS A 448 7.96 -31.94 4.65
N PRO A 449 8.83 -31.94 3.61
CA PRO A 449 9.71 -30.82 3.32
C PRO A 449 8.94 -29.57 2.86
N ALA A 450 7.77 -29.78 2.25
CA ALA A 450 6.88 -28.72 1.82
C ALA A 450 5.42 -29.07 2.11
N MET A 451 4.57 -28.05 2.19
CA MET A 451 3.12 -28.21 2.35
C MET A 451 2.33 -27.09 1.67
N ILE A 452 1.08 -27.37 1.26
CA ILE A 452 0.16 -26.40 0.64
C ILE A 452 -0.92 -25.94 1.62
N ALA A 453 -0.95 -24.64 1.92
CA ALA A 453 -1.87 -23.99 2.84
C ALA A 453 -3.12 -23.53 2.06
N ASP A 454 -3.97 -24.50 1.71
CA ASP A 454 -5.13 -24.31 0.82
C ASP A 454 -6.23 -23.47 1.49
N ARG A 455 -6.08 -22.15 1.36
CA ARG A 455 -7.00 -21.08 1.73
C ARG A 455 -6.97 -20.02 0.62
N ASN A 456 -8.02 -19.23 0.48
CA ASN A 456 -8.08 -18.17 -0.54
C ASN A 456 -7.03 -17.08 -0.34
N ASN A 457 -6.79 -16.63 0.90
CA ASN A 457 -5.87 -15.53 1.25
C ASN A 457 -6.01 -14.24 0.40
N HIS A 458 -7.20 -14.03 -0.18
CA HIS A 458 -7.51 -12.93 -1.09
C HIS A 458 -7.40 -11.54 -0.45
N GLN A 459 -7.34 -11.42 0.87
CA GLN A 459 -7.19 -10.15 1.58
C GLN A 459 -5.83 -10.02 2.27
N LYS A 460 -5.24 -8.82 2.31
CA LYS A 460 -3.96 -8.53 3.00
C LYS A 460 -3.99 -8.99 4.46
N ARG A 461 -5.07 -8.76 5.19
CA ARG A 461 -5.22 -9.21 6.59
C ARG A 461 -5.09 -10.72 6.76
N GLU A 462 -5.50 -11.50 5.75
CA GLU A 462 -5.44 -12.96 5.78
C GLU A 462 -3.97 -13.41 5.58
N ARG A 463 -3.25 -12.75 4.68
CA ARG A 463 -1.83 -12.99 4.41
C ARG A 463 -0.97 -12.59 5.60
N ASP A 464 -1.18 -11.40 6.16
CA ASP A 464 -0.53 -10.92 7.38
C ASP A 464 -0.66 -11.92 8.54
N GLN A 465 -1.88 -12.40 8.77
CA GLN A 465 -2.16 -13.39 9.81
C GLN A 465 -1.43 -14.71 9.55
N LEU A 466 -1.46 -15.23 8.31
CA LEU A 466 -0.84 -16.51 7.99
C LEU A 466 0.68 -16.44 8.09
N ILE A 467 1.28 -15.36 7.57
CA ILE A 467 2.72 -15.11 7.63
C ILE A 467 3.16 -14.95 9.08
N THR A 468 2.47 -14.11 9.86
CA THR A 468 2.80 -13.85 11.27
C THR A 468 2.66 -15.11 12.12
N ASP A 469 1.55 -15.83 12.01
CA ASP A 469 1.33 -17.03 12.81
C ASP A 469 2.28 -18.17 12.38
N GLY A 470 2.48 -18.35 11.07
CA GLY A 470 3.38 -19.36 10.51
C GLY A 470 4.83 -19.16 10.95
N THR A 471 5.37 -17.95 10.75
CA THR A 471 6.74 -17.61 11.17
C THR A 471 6.92 -17.59 12.68
N ARG A 472 5.86 -17.33 13.45
CA ARG A 472 5.92 -17.44 14.92
C ARG A 472 6.07 -18.90 15.38
N ILE A 473 5.40 -19.84 14.71
CA ILE A 473 5.43 -21.27 15.08
C ILE A 473 6.68 -21.95 14.51
N VAL A 474 7.02 -21.64 13.25
CA VAL A 474 8.20 -22.14 12.55
C VAL A 474 9.01 -20.93 12.05
N PRO A 475 9.96 -20.41 12.86
CA PRO A 475 10.75 -19.22 12.52
C PRO A 475 11.52 -19.29 11.21
N ASN A 476 11.86 -20.51 10.77
CA ASN A 476 12.60 -20.76 9.53
C ASN A 476 11.68 -21.29 8.41
N ALA A 477 10.38 -21.00 8.46
CA ALA A 477 9.47 -21.36 7.37
C ALA A 477 9.66 -20.41 6.19
N HIS A 478 9.78 -20.99 4.99
CA HIS A 478 9.81 -20.26 3.74
C HIS A 478 8.42 -20.24 3.13
N ILE A 479 7.86 -19.07 2.91
CA ILE A 479 6.48 -18.88 2.48
C ILE A 479 6.47 -18.42 1.03
N ILE A 480 6.07 -19.31 0.12
CA ILE A 480 5.99 -19.04 -1.32
C ILE A 480 4.54 -18.75 -1.67
N CYS A 481 4.28 -17.58 -2.24
CA CYS A 481 2.96 -17.19 -2.69
C CYS A 481 2.64 -17.79 -4.07
N LEU A 482 1.50 -18.46 -4.21
CA LEU A 482 0.91 -18.83 -5.49
C LEU A 482 -0.17 -17.78 -5.83
N HIS A 483 0.22 -16.72 -6.52
CA HIS A 483 -0.62 -15.56 -6.77
C HIS A 483 -1.43 -15.75 -8.05
N TYR A 484 -2.72 -16.06 -7.91
CA TYR A 484 -3.62 -16.03 -9.05
C TYR A 484 -3.95 -14.58 -9.37
N VAL A 485 -3.40 -14.07 -10.47
CA VAL A 485 -3.39 -12.63 -10.78
C VAL A 485 -4.79 -12.17 -11.17
N HIS A 486 -5.43 -11.39 -10.29
CA HIS A 486 -6.72 -10.77 -10.60
C HIS A 486 -6.51 -9.35 -11.12
N GLU A 487 -6.23 -9.23 -12.41
CA GLU A 487 -6.17 -7.93 -13.07
C GLU A 487 -7.58 -7.37 -13.31
N ARG A 488 -7.79 -6.08 -13.01
CA ARG A 488 -9.13 -5.46 -13.15
C ARG A 488 -9.64 -5.44 -14.59
N SER A 489 -8.75 -5.32 -15.56
CA SER A 489 -9.02 -5.46 -17.01
C SER A 489 -9.64 -6.81 -17.36
N GLU A 490 -9.28 -7.86 -16.62
CA GLU A 490 -9.61 -9.25 -16.88
C GLU A 490 -10.79 -9.75 -16.01
N TYR A 491 -11.35 -8.92 -15.12
CA TYR A 491 -12.36 -9.36 -14.13
C TYR A 491 -13.56 -10.08 -14.74
N GLU A 492 -14.02 -9.69 -15.93
CA GLU A 492 -15.13 -10.38 -16.60
C GLU A 492 -14.73 -11.76 -17.11
N ASN A 493 -13.51 -11.90 -17.65
CA ASN A 493 -12.97 -13.19 -18.10
C ASN A 493 -12.75 -14.12 -16.91
N ILE A 494 -12.12 -13.61 -15.84
CA ILE A 494 -11.88 -14.34 -14.60
C ILE A 494 -13.21 -14.78 -13.98
N ARG A 495 -14.20 -13.89 -13.97
CA ARG A 495 -15.56 -14.19 -13.51
C ARG A 495 -16.18 -15.31 -14.34
N ALA A 496 -16.08 -15.27 -15.66
CA ALA A 496 -16.62 -16.31 -16.52
C ALA A 496 -15.94 -17.67 -16.25
N ALA A 497 -14.61 -17.71 -16.30
CA ALA A 497 -13.82 -18.93 -16.12
C ALA A 497 -14.03 -19.56 -14.74
N THR A 498 -13.99 -18.77 -13.68
CA THR A 498 -14.19 -19.27 -12.31
C THR A 498 -15.61 -19.79 -12.10
N ARG A 499 -16.63 -19.10 -12.64
CA ARG A 499 -18.04 -19.52 -12.54
C ARG A 499 -18.28 -20.83 -13.26
N GLU A 500 -17.81 -20.96 -14.50
CA GLU A 500 -17.91 -22.19 -15.27
C GLU A 500 -17.28 -23.35 -14.50
N ARG A 501 -16.07 -23.17 -13.96
CA ARG A 501 -15.38 -24.21 -13.16
C ARG A 501 -16.15 -24.61 -11.89
N VAL A 502 -16.79 -23.66 -11.20
CA VAL A 502 -17.59 -23.95 -10.02
C VAL A 502 -18.89 -24.69 -10.38
N LEU A 503 -19.54 -24.30 -11.48
CA LEU A 503 -20.77 -24.93 -11.96
C LEU A 503 -20.53 -26.35 -12.50
N THR A 504 -19.50 -26.54 -13.32
CA THR A 504 -19.13 -27.84 -13.91
C THR A 504 -18.68 -28.85 -12.85
N ARG A 505 -18.08 -28.38 -11.74
CA ARG A 505 -17.66 -29.24 -10.61
C ARG A 505 -18.83 -29.71 -9.73
N GLY A 506 -20.02 -29.10 -9.86
CA GLY A 506 -21.23 -29.56 -9.16
C GLY A 506 -21.08 -29.59 -7.63
N ASP A 507 -21.67 -30.61 -7.00
CA ASP A 507 -21.64 -30.81 -5.53
C ASP A 507 -20.30 -31.35 -4.99
N ASN A 508 -19.30 -31.57 -5.86
CA ASN A 508 -17.94 -31.95 -5.48
C ASN A 508 -17.07 -30.74 -5.11
N HIS A 509 -17.65 -29.53 -5.07
CA HIS A 509 -17.01 -28.34 -4.52
C HIS A 509 -17.34 -28.20 -3.03
N GLN A 510 -16.32 -28.24 -2.16
CA GLN A 510 -16.46 -28.36 -0.72
C GLN A 510 -17.31 -27.26 -0.03
N THR A 511 -17.27 -26.05 -0.61
CA THR A 511 -17.85 -24.84 -0.02
C THR A 511 -19.08 -24.31 -0.78
N ILE A 512 -19.33 -24.80 -1.98
CA ILE A 512 -20.42 -24.34 -2.87
C ILE A 512 -21.08 -25.59 -3.45
N GLN A 513 -22.34 -25.83 -3.10
CA GLN A 513 -23.10 -26.95 -3.62
C GLN A 513 -23.84 -26.47 -4.88
N ALA A 514 -23.20 -26.63 -6.04
CA ALA A 514 -23.74 -26.12 -7.30
C ALA A 514 -24.96 -26.90 -7.83
N GLY A 515 -25.22 -28.11 -7.32
CA GLY A 515 -26.40 -28.91 -7.64
C GLY A 515 -27.61 -28.66 -6.75
N SER A 516 -27.42 -28.11 -5.53
CA SER A 516 -28.49 -27.93 -4.53
C SER A 516 -28.87 -26.48 -4.21
N LYS A 517 -28.10 -25.49 -4.66
CA LYS A 517 -28.34 -24.05 -4.45
C LYS A 517 -28.70 -23.31 -5.73
N ASP A 518 -29.46 -22.21 -5.59
CA ASP A 518 -29.78 -21.32 -6.70
C ASP A 518 -28.49 -20.72 -7.29
N GLN A 519 -28.35 -20.76 -8.62
CA GLN A 519 -27.20 -20.21 -9.35
C GLN A 519 -26.92 -18.75 -8.96
N LYS A 520 -27.96 -18.00 -8.62
CA LYS A 520 -27.85 -16.61 -8.17
C LYS A 520 -27.11 -16.47 -6.83
N GLU A 521 -27.35 -17.36 -5.88
CA GLU A 521 -26.68 -17.36 -4.56
C GLU A 521 -25.18 -17.68 -4.70
N ILE A 522 -24.85 -18.62 -5.59
CA ILE A 522 -23.47 -19.00 -5.91
C ILE A 522 -22.71 -17.82 -6.50
N ILE A 523 -23.34 -17.13 -7.46
CA ILE A 523 -22.80 -15.92 -8.07
C ILE A 523 -22.55 -14.84 -7.01
N GLU A 524 -23.49 -14.57 -6.10
CA GLU A 524 -23.31 -13.57 -5.04
C GLU A 524 -22.13 -13.88 -4.10
N ILE A 525 -21.91 -15.16 -3.77
CA ILE A 525 -20.77 -15.59 -2.95
C ILE A 525 -19.46 -15.32 -3.69
N MET A 526 -19.36 -15.75 -4.95
CA MET A 526 -18.16 -15.57 -5.77
C MET A 526 -17.82 -14.09 -5.98
N GLU A 527 -18.83 -13.26 -6.24
CA GLU A 527 -18.69 -11.81 -6.33
C GLU A 527 -18.13 -11.19 -5.05
N GLY A 528 -18.52 -11.72 -3.89
CA GLY A 528 -17.99 -11.28 -2.60
C GLY A 528 -16.48 -11.47 -2.48
N PHE A 529 -15.95 -12.60 -2.95
CA PHE A 529 -14.50 -12.87 -2.95
C PHE A 529 -13.77 -12.00 -3.97
N MET A 530 -14.30 -11.88 -5.19
CA MET A 530 -13.75 -11.00 -6.23
C MET A 530 -13.65 -9.53 -5.77
N HIS A 531 -14.72 -9.00 -5.16
CA HIS A 531 -14.75 -7.61 -4.70
C HIS A 531 -13.76 -7.32 -3.56
N ARG A 532 -13.49 -8.32 -2.71
CA ARG A 532 -12.55 -8.17 -1.58
C ARG A 532 -11.12 -8.58 -1.93
N PHE A 533 -10.87 -9.06 -3.14
CA PHE A 533 -9.53 -9.44 -3.56
C PHE A 533 -8.59 -8.22 -3.53
N GLN A 534 -7.44 -8.39 -2.88
CA GLN A 534 -6.36 -7.43 -2.80
C GLN A 534 -5.11 -8.10 -3.38
N ALA A 535 -4.64 -7.60 -4.52
CA ALA A 535 -3.47 -8.13 -5.20
C ALA A 535 -2.24 -8.17 -4.28
N VAL A 536 -1.33 -9.09 -4.59
CA VAL A 536 -0.03 -9.22 -3.90
C VAL A 536 0.86 -8.05 -4.28
N ASP A 537 1.55 -7.49 -3.29
CA ASP A 537 2.49 -6.38 -3.44
C ASP A 537 3.77 -6.68 -2.66
N SER A 538 4.71 -7.41 -3.28
CA SER A 538 5.94 -7.91 -2.65
C SER A 538 6.88 -6.83 -2.11
N GLU A 539 6.62 -5.55 -2.40
CA GLU A 539 7.37 -4.41 -1.90
C GLU A 539 6.77 -3.80 -0.62
N SER A 540 5.57 -4.22 -0.21
CA SER A 540 4.85 -3.65 0.94
C SER A 540 4.37 -4.71 1.92
N PRO A 541 4.39 -4.44 3.25
CA PRO A 541 3.74 -5.30 4.21
C PRO A 541 2.25 -5.52 3.93
N PRO A 542 1.71 -6.74 4.13
CA PRO A 542 2.40 -7.92 4.67
C PRO A 542 3.09 -8.79 3.60
N ASP A 543 2.93 -8.44 2.33
CA ASP A 543 3.30 -9.29 1.19
C ASP A 543 4.82 -9.29 0.94
N ASP A 544 5.55 -8.31 1.50
CA ASP A 544 7.01 -8.32 1.62
C ASP A 544 7.57 -9.45 2.51
N GLY A 545 6.68 -10.18 3.19
CA GLY A 545 6.96 -11.38 3.99
C GLY A 545 6.90 -12.69 3.20
N PHE A 546 6.54 -12.69 1.91
CA PHE A 546 6.73 -13.86 1.05
C PHE A 546 8.19 -13.94 0.58
N ASP A 547 8.76 -15.14 0.59
CA ASP A 547 10.11 -15.41 0.09
C ASP A 547 10.15 -15.37 -1.44
N ALA A 548 9.11 -15.90 -2.08
CA ALA A 548 8.92 -15.87 -3.53
C ALA A 548 7.42 -15.73 -3.89
N VAL A 549 7.15 -15.18 -5.07
CA VAL A 549 5.79 -15.05 -5.63
C VAL A 549 5.78 -15.69 -7.01
N ILE A 550 4.91 -16.67 -7.20
CA ILE A 550 4.66 -17.33 -8.48
C ILE A 550 3.31 -16.81 -8.99
N ASP A 551 3.35 -16.01 -10.04
CA ASP A 551 2.15 -15.50 -10.68
C ASP A 551 1.51 -16.59 -11.55
N LEU A 552 0.21 -16.79 -11.35
CA LEU A 552 -0.63 -17.79 -12.00
C LEU A 552 -1.81 -17.12 -12.68
N ASP A 553 -2.25 -17.66 -13.81
CA ASP A 553 -3.40 -17.12 -14.53
C ASP A 553 -4.69 -17.78 -14.02
N PRO A 554 -5.62 -17.05 -13.38
CA PRO A 554 -6.91 -17.60 -12.97
C PRO A 554 -7.82 -18.03 -14.12
N CYS A 555 -7.59 -17.57 -15.36
CA CYS A 555 -8.29 -17.98 -16.57
C CYS A 555 -7.69 -19.27 -17.17
N ALA A 556 -6.36 -19.44 -17.13
CA ALA A 556 -5.67 -20.65 -17.56
C ALA A 556 -6.13 -21.91 -16.81
N ASP A 557 -5.97 -23.05 -17.46
CA ASP A 557 -6.34 -24.34 -16.88
C ASP A 557 -5.44 -24.73 -15.71
N SER A 558 -5.96 -25.54 -14.79
CA SER A 558 -5.20 -25.95 -13.61
C SER A 558 -3.94 -26.75 -13.97
N ARG A 559 -3.90 -27.39 -15.14
CA ARG A 559 -2.74 -28.10 -15.67
C ARG A 559 -1.61 -27.16 -16.10
N GLU A 560 -1.96 -26.05 -16.76
CA GLU A 560 -0.99 -25.02 -17.16
C GLU A 560 -0.42 -24.32 -15.92
N ASN A 561 -1.29 -23.94 -14.98
CA ASN A 561 -0.86 -23.36 -13.71
C ASN A 561 0.01 -24.33 -12.89
N LEU A 562 -0.31 -25.64 -12.89
CA LEU A 562 0.54 -26.64 -12.26
C LEU A 562 1.94 -26.66 -12.89
N GLU A 563 2.02 -26.57 -14.22
CA GLU A 563 3.29 -26.51 -14.94
C GLU A 563 4.11 -25.28 -14.55
N THR A 564 3.48 -24.11 -14.52
CA THR A 564 4.12 -22.86 -14.09
C THR A 564 4.69 -22.99 -12.69
N VAL A 565 3.92 -23.57 -11.76
CA VAL A 565 4.41 -23.82 -10.39
C VAL A 565 5.58 -24.81 -10.40
N VAL A 566 5.46 -25.96 -11.07
CA VAL A 566 6.53 -26.97 -11.11
C VAL A 566 7.80 -26.40 -11.73
N ASN A 567 7.70 -25.72 -12.87
CA ASN A 567 8.82 -25.08 -13.56
C ASN A 567 9.54 -24.08 -12.64
N HIS A 568 8.77 -23.18 -12.03
CA HIS A 568 9.33 -22.17 -11.14
C HIS A 568 9.98 -22.81 -9.90
N LEU A 569 9.36 -23.85 -9.32
CA LEU A 569 9.92 -24.50 -8.15
C LEU A 569 11.21 -25.28 -8.48
N TYR A 570 11.29 -25.95 -9.62
CA TYR A 570 12.52 -26.65 -10.05
C TYR A 570 13.66 -25.70 -10.39
N THR A 571 13.35 -24.53 -10.95
CA THR A 571 14.35 -23.49 -11.25
C THR A 571 14.85 -22.80 -9.98
N GLU A 572 13.94 -22.36 -9.10
CA GLU A 572 14.29 -21.54 -7.94
C GLU A 572 14.65 -22.34 -6.68
N PHE A 573 14.16 -23.57 -6.55
CA PHE A 573 14.32 -24.41 -5.36
C PHE A 573 14.69 -25.86 -5.70
N PRO A 574 15.74 -26.12 -6.50
CA PRO A 574 16.07 -27.47 -6.98
C PRO A 574 16.34 -28.48 -5.86
N LYS A 575 16.96 -28.06 -4.74
CA LYS A 575 17.25 -28.96 -3.61
C LYS A 575 16.01 -29.36 -2.80
N LEU A 576 14.87 -28.70 -2.99
CA LEU A 576 13.60 -29.11 -2.37
C LEU A 576 13.18 -30.52 -2.82
N PHE A 577 13.60 -30.91 -4.03
CA PHE A 577 13.22 -32.17 -4.67
C PHE A 577 14.21 -33.31 -4.39
N ALA A 578 15.27 -33.09 -3.61
CA ALA A 578 16.24 -34.13 -3.22
C ALA A 578 16.73 -35.03 -4.39
N ASN A 579 16.96 -34.42 -5.56
CA ASN A 579 17.34 -35.05 -6.84
C ASN A 579 16.25 -35.87 -7.56
N GLN A 580 14.97 -35.73 -7.18
CA GLN A 580 13.85 -36.20 -8.00
C GLN A 580 13.88 -35.46 -9.35
N GLU A 581 13.72 -36.20 -10.45
CA GLU A 581 13.60 -35.60 -11.77
C GLU A 581 12.28 -34.83 -11.89
N LYS A 582 12.33 -33.74 -12.66
CA LYS A 582 11.16 -32.94 -12.96
C LYS A 582 10.06 -33.83 -13.57
N PRO A 583 8.82 -33.81 -13.04
CA PRO A 583 7.73 -34.58 -13.61
C PRO A 583 7.54 -34.28 -15.09
N SER A 584 7.25 -35.32 -15.88
CA SER A 584 6.92 -35.18 -17.29
C SER A 584 5.55 -34.53 -17.47
N GLU A 585 5.24 -34.09 -18.69
CA GLU A 585 3.90 -33.59 -19.02
C GLU A 585 2.81 -34.64 -18.72
N ALA A 586 3.09 -35.91 -19.02
CA ALA A 586 2.19 -37.03 -18.74
C ALA A 586 1.97 -37.26 -17.22
N ASP A 587 2.99 -37.06 -16.40
CA ASP A 587 2.86 -37.15 -14.94
C ASP A 587 1.97 -36.03 -14.39
N MET A 588 2.16 -34.81 -14.90
CA MET A 588 1.35 -33.65 -14.52
C MET A 588 -0.10 -33.81 -14.98
N ASP A 589 -0.33 -34.37 -16.17
CA ASP A 589 -1.68 -34.70 -16.67
C ASP A 589 -2.35 -35.76 -15.80
N ALA A 590 -1.64 -36.83 -15.46
CA ALA A 590 -2.14 -37.88 -14.58
C ALA A 590 -2.46 -37.33 -13.17
N ALA A 591 -1.63 -36.43 -12.64
CA ALA A 591 -1.86 -35.80 -11.35
C ALA A 591 -3.10 -34.90 -11.34
N ILE A 592 -3.33 -34.12 -12.40
CA ILE A 592 -4.55 -33.31 -12.56
C ILE A 592 -5.78 -34.21 -12.72
N HIS A 593 -5.68 -35.26 -13.55
CA HIS A 593 -6.78 -36.22 -13.73
C HIS A 593 -7.14 -36.92 -12.41
N ALA A 594 -6.15 -37.31 -11.61
CA ALA A 594 -6.36 -37.86 -10.27
C ALA A 594 -6.99 -36.83 -9.32
N ALA A 595 -6.51 -35.59 -9.32
CA ALA A 595 -7.07 -34.51 -8.50
C ALA A 595 -8.53 -34.16 -8.85
N MET A 596 -8.94 -34.35 -10.11
CA MET A 596 -10.32 -34.08 -10.55
C MET A 596 -11.27 -35.26 -10.30
N ASN A 597 -10.81 -36.51 -10.45
CA ASN A 597 -11.66 -37.69 -10.40
C ASN A 597 -11.67 -38.42 -9.05
N ASN A 598 -10.56 -38.39 -8.30
CA ASN A 598 -10.43 -39.11 -7.04
C ASN A 598 -10.70 -38.21 -5.82
N TYR A 599 -11.09 -36.95 -6.04
CA TYR A 599 -11.38 -36.01 -4.96
C TYR A 599 -12.83 -36.16 -4.48
N SER A 600 -13.00 -36.73 -3.28
CA SER A 600 -14.25 -36.69 -2.52
C SER A 600 -14.15 -35.67 -1.40
N VAL A 601 -15.20 -34.87 -1.19
CA VAL A 601 -15.26 -33.89 -0.10
C VAL A 601 -15.45 -34.62 1.25
N ASP A 602 -14.46 -34.54 2.14
CA ASP A 602 -14.50 -35.17 3.47
C ASP A 602 -15.52 -34.51 4.43
N ILE A 603 -15.66 -33.18 4.34
CA ILE A 603 -16.59 -32.38 5.17
C ILE A 603 -17.33 -31.39 4.28
N LYS A 604 -18.65 -31.54 4.14
CA LYS A 604 -19.51 -30.63 3.38
C LYS A 604 -19.89 -29.43 4.26
N HIS A 605 -19.49 -28.23 3.86
CA HIS A 605 -19.89 -27.00 4.54
C HIS A 605 -21.06 -26.32 3.81
N GLU A 606 -22.20 -26.16 4.49
CA GLU A 606 -23.25 -25.25 4.03
C GLU A 606 -22.85 -23.80 4.34
N ILE A 607 -22.46 -23.02 3.32
CA ILE A 607 -22.58 -21.56 3.42
C ILE A 607 -24.07 -21.22 3.35
N ASN A 608 -24.79 -21.25 4.46
CA ASN A 608 -26.21 -20.88 4.42
C ASN A 608 -26.35 -19.41 4.02
N GLY A 609 -26.87 -19.17 2.82
CA GLY A 609 -27.39 -17.89 2.37
C GLY A 609 -28.54 -17.46 3.26
N ARG A 610 -28.20 -16.82 4.39
CA ARG A 610 -29.04 -16.00 5.25
C ARG A 610 -30.45 -16.48 5.64
N ASN A 611 -30.90 -17.71 5.41
CA ASN A 611 -32.21 -18.21 5.83
C ASN A 611 -32.07 -19.28 6.92
N ASN A 612 -32.13 -18.87 8.18
CA ASN A 612 -32.56 -19.76 9.25
C ASN A 612 -33.20 -18.94 10.37
N ASN A 613 -34.49 -18.63 10.15
CA ASN A 613 -35.51 -18.51 11.19
C ASN A 613 -36.84 -18.21 10.48
N GLN A 614 -37.56 -19.26 10.08
CA GLN A 614 -39.02 -19.27 10.03
C GLN A 614 -39.52 -20.67 9.65
N GLN A 615 -39.72 -21.50 10.66
CA GLN A 615 -40.78 -22.50 10.63
C GLN A 615 -41.71 -22.22 11.81
N ARG A 616 -42.76 -21.43 11.53
CA ARG A 616 -44.15 -21.72 11.96
C ARG A 616 -45.10 -20.68 11.37
N ASN A 617 -46.12 -21.21 10.70
CA ASN A 617 -47.41 -20.65 10.28
C ASN A 617 -47.47 -19.75 9.03
N SER A 618 -47.71 -20.44 7.91
CA SER A 618 -48.88 -20.32 7.02
C SER A 618 -49.47 -18.96 6.64
N THR A 619 -49.71 -18.89 5.32
CA THR A 619 -50.75 -18.22 4.52
C THR A 619 -50.51 -16.83 3.94
N ASN A 620 -50.69 -16.83 2.61
CA ASN A 620 -50.98 -15.77 1.66
C ASN A 620 -49.82 -14.89 1.20
N GLY A 621 -49.62 -14.95 -0.12
CA GLY A 621 -48.56 -14.27 -0.83
C GLY A 621 -48.90 -12.84 -1.17
N GLN A 622 -47.85 -12.05 -1.38
CA GLN A 622 -47.72 -11.13 -2.50
C GLN A 622 -46.28 -10.61 -2.51
N GLN A 623 -45.83 -10.35 -3.74
CA GLN A 623 -44.51 -9.85 -4.13
C GLN A 623 -43.93 -8.79 -3.17
N SER A 624 -42.66 -8.92 -2.78
CA SER A 624 -41.84 -7.74 -2.46
C SER A 624 -40.33 -8.04 -2.46
N ASN A 625 -39.59 -7.03 -2.92
CA ASN A 625 -38.14 -6.92 -3.11
C ASN A 625 -37.27 -7.44 -1.95
N ALA A 626 -36.25 -8.23 -2.27
CA ALA A 626 -35.27 -8.73 -1.30
C ALA A 626 -34.34 -7.60 -0.80
N LYS A 627 -34.62 -7.14 0.44
CA LYS A 627 -33.82 -6.18 1.23
C LYS A 627 -32.45 -6.75 1.62
N GLN A 628 -31.41 -5.90 1.53
CA GLN A 628 -30.13 -6.10 2.22
C GLN A 628 -30.38 -6.40 3.71
N LYS A 629 -29.79 -7.47 4.27
CA LYS A 629 -29.87 -7.72 5.72
C LYS A 629 -29.18 -6.56 6.44
N GLU A 630 -30.00 -5.79 7.16
CA GLU A 630 -29.61 -4.57 7.86
C GLU A 630 -28.49 -4.85 8.88
N ARG A 631 -27.50 -3.96 8.94
CA ARG A 631 -26.43 -4.02 9.95
C ARG A 631 -27.08 -3.79 11.31
N LYS A 632 -26.79 -4.65 12.27
CA LYS A 632 -27.35 -4.54 13.63
C LYS A 632 -26.64 -3.43 14.40
N VAL A 633 -27.38 -2.72 15.26
CA VAL A 633 -26.81 -1.77 16.22
C VAL A 633 -25.95 -2.54 17.23
N ASP A 634 -24.74 -2.05 17.47
CA ASP A 634 -23.76 -2.62 18.41
C ASP A 634 -23.82 -1.92 19.77
N TYR A 635 -24.01 -0.61 19.78
CA TYR A 635 -24.25 0.18 20.98
C TYR A 635 -24.93 1.52 20.65
N PHE A 636 -25.56 2.14 21.64
CA PHE A 636 -26.05 3.51 21.55
C PHE A 636 -25.10 4.46 22.24
N ALA A 637 -24.87 5.62 21.65
CA ALA A 637 -23.94 6.60 22.19
C ALA A 637 -24.31 8.04 21.85
N VAL A 638 -23.79 8.96 22.67
CA VAL A 638 -23.75 10.40 22.37
C VAL A 638 -22.42 10.69 21.67
N GLN A 639 -22.46 10.95 20.37
CA GLN A 639 -21.27 11.36 19.61
C GLN A 639 -21.00 12.85 19.84
N VAL A 640 -19.73 13.20 20.06
CA VAL A 640 -19.29 14.59 20.24
C VAL A 640 -18.26 14.97 19.17
N PRO A 641 -18.13 16.25 18.78
CA PRO A 641 -17.21 16.68 17.74
C PRO A 641 -15.73 16.40 18.12
N PRO A 642 -14.98 15.61 17.32
CA PRO A 642 -13.60 15.27 17.65
C PRO A 642 -12.67 16.48 17.79
N SER A 643 -12.85 17.49 16.92
CA SER A 643 -12.07 18.73 16.97
C SER A 643 -12.19 19.45 18.32
N ARG A 644 -13.38 19.43 18.95
CA ARG A 644 -13.60 20.09 20.25
C ARG A 644 -12.93 19.33 21.39
N ILE A 645 -12.96 18.00 21.37
CA ILE A 645 -12.28 17.16 22.37
C ILE A 645 -10.77 17.35 22.29
N THR A 646 -10.20 17.30 21.08
CA THR A 646 -8.75 17.50 20.89
C THR A 646 -8.31 18.90 21.32
N THR A 647 -9.08 19.95 21.00
CA THR A 647 -8.76 21.32 21.45
C THR A 647 -8.78 21.44 22.97
N VAL A 648 -9.75 20.81 23.67
CA VAL A 648 -9.81 20.83 25.14
C VAL A 648 -8.61 20.07 25.73
N LEU A 649 -8.26 18.90 25.18
CA LEU A 649 -7.09 18.14 25.61
C LEU A 649 -5.79 18.93 25.41
N ASP A 650 -5.57 19.48 24.21
CA ASP A 650 -4.39 20.29 23.92
C ASP A 650 -4.31 21.53 24.82
N ALA A 651 -5.43 22.17 25.15
CA ALA A 651 -5.47 23.29 26.08
C ALA A 651 -5.18 22.88 27.53
N MET A 652 -5.72 21.74 27.99
CA MET A 652 -5.47 21.23 29.34
C MET A 652 -4.02 20.80 29.55
N ILE A 653 -3.36 20.30 28.50
CA ILE A 653 -2.00 19.76 28.59
C ILE A 653 -0.92 20.81 28.31
N ARG A 654 -1.22 21.85 27.53
CA ARG A 654 -0.25 22.91 27.17
C ARG A 654 0.49 23.51 28.35
N ASP A 655 -0.22 23.78 29.45
CA ASP A 655 0.32 24.42 30.66
C ASP A 655 0.48 23.43 31.82
N ALA A 656 0.43 22.12 31.54
CA ALA A 656 0.50 21.07 32.55
C ALA A 656 1.96 20.63 32.83
N PRO A 657 2.30 20.21 34.07
CA PRO A 657 3.60 19.63 34.37
C PRO A 657 3.93 18.42 33.47
N PRO A 658 5.22 18.13 33.20
CA PRO A 658 5.65 17.04 32.32
C PRO A 658 5.03 15.67 32.68
N GLU A 659 4.93 15.36 33.97
CA GLU A 659 4.31 14.13 34.48
C GLU A 659 2.82 14.03 34.12
N THR A 660 2.12 15.15 34.14
CA THR A 660 0.70 15.25 33.76
C THR A 660 0.51 15.14 32.25
N ALA A 661 1.47 15.66 31.47
CA ALA A 661 1.44 15.64 30.02
C ALA A 661 1.88 14.31 29.40
N GLN A 662 2.62 13.48 30.14
CA GLN A 662 3.30 12.29 29.65
C GLN A 662 2.37 11.33 28.89
N MET A 663 1.30 10.86 29.53
CA MET A 663 0.38 9.88 28.92
C MET A 663 -0.29 10.43 27.65
N TYR A 664 -0.75 11.68 27.68
CA TYR A 664 -1.37 12.30 26.49
C TYR A 664 -0.37 12.43 25.33
N ASN A 665 0.85 12.87 25.62
CA ASN A 665 1.90 13.00 24.62
C ASN A 665 2.32 11.64 24.05
N THR A 666 2.42 10.60 24.89
CA THR A 666 2.67 9.22 24.43
C THR A 666 1.55 8.74 23.52
N LEU A 667 0.29 8.92 23.91
CA LEU A 667 -0.86 8.56 23.06
C LEU A 667 -0.84 9.32 21.73
N LYS A 668 -0.46 10.61 21.74
CA LYS A 668 -0.37 11.44 20.53
C LYS A 668 0.76 10.99 19.60
N GLN A 669 1.97 10.77 20.15
CA GLN A 669 3.16 10.33 19.40
C GLN A 669 2.95 8.94 18.78
N GLN A 670 2.37 8.00 19.54
CA GLN A 670 2.10 6.65 19.07
C GLN A 670 0.82 6.52 18.23
N ARG A 671 0.12 7.64 17.95
CA ARG A 671 -1.16 7.68 17.20
C ARG A 671 -2.24 6.77 17.81
N ARG A 672 -2.32 6.77 19.14
CA ARG A 672 -3.21 5.95 19.97
C ARG A 672 -4.42 6.72 20.54
N LEU A 673 -4.55 8.01 20.20
CA LEU A 673 -5.78 8.77 20.44
C LEU A 673 -6.91 8.22 19.58
N GLN A 674 -8.13 8.17 20.12
CA GLN A 674 -9.31 7.81 19.33
C GLN A 674 -9.56 8.87 18.24
N THR A 675 -10.03 8.42 17.07
CA THR A 675 -10.41 9.31 15.96
C THR A 675 -11.85 9.80 16.08
N ASP A 676 -12.68 9.07 16.83
CA ASP A 676 -14.09 9.36 17.08
C ASP A 676 -14.34 9.31 18.60
N PHE A 677 -15.01 10.32 19.15
CA PHE A 677 -15.26 10.43 20.58
C PHE A 677 -16.76 10.35 20.87
N HIS A 678 -17.11 9.56 21.88
CA HIS A 678 -18.50 9.34 22.24
C HIS A 678 -18.65 8.93 23.70
N VAL A 679 -19.85 9.19 24.24
CA VAL A 679 -20.30 8.65 25.53
C VAL A 679 -21.20 7.46 25.25
N THR A 680 -20.78 6.26 25.65
CA THR A 680 -21.63 5.06 25.50
C THR A 680 -22.81 5.13 26.45
N LEU A 681 -24.03 5.01 25.91
CA LEU A 681 -25.27 4.97 26.70
C LEU A 681 -25.60 3.54 27.15
N VAL A 682 -25.55 2.58 26.21
CA VAL A 682 -25.76 1.15 26.47
C VAL A 682 -25.18 0.32 25.31
N HIS A 683 -24.56 -0.81 25.64
CA HIS A 683 -23.96 -1.73 24.66
C HIS A 683 -24.84 -2.97 24.45
N ARG A 684 -24.85 -3.56 23.24
CA ARG A 684 -25.66 -4.74 22.90
C ARG A 684 -25.41 -5.93 23.83
N ALA A 685 -24.19 -6.08 24.31
CA ALA A 685 -23.82 -7.12 25.29
C ALA A 685 -24.65 -7.06 26.59
N MET A 686 -25.26 -5.91 26.89
CA MET A 686 -26.10 -5.68 28.06
C MET A 686 -27.60 -5.86 27.77
N SER A 687 -28.00 -6.11 26.51
CA SER A 687 -29.41 -6.22 26.12
C SER A 687 -30.15 -7.39 26.76
N GLY A 688 -29.42 -8.40 27.25
CA GLY A 688 -29.97 -9.58 27.94
C GLY A 688 -29.92 -9.50 29.47
N GLN A 689 -29.45 -8.39 30.05
CA GLN A 689 -29.43 -8.18 31.50
C GLN A 689 -30.80 -7.74 32.01
N GLN A 690 -31.10 -7.94 33.30
CA GLN A 690 -32.37 -7.46 33.89
C GLN A 690 -32.25 -6.01 34.38
N GLY A 691 -33.38 -5.28 34.39
CA GLY A 691 -33.48 -3.90 34.88
C GLY A 691 -33.05 -2.84 33.87
N LYS A 692 -32.52 -1.72 34.40
CA LYS A 692 -32.23 -0.48 33.63
C LYS A 692 -31.48 -0.70 32.30
N PRO A 693 -30.49 -1.60 32.16
CA PRO A 693 -29.80 -1.80 30.89
C PRO A 693 -30.67 -2.37 29.76
N ALA A 694 -31.54 -3.33 30.05
CA ALA A 694 -32.46 -3.87 29.05
C ALA A 694 -33.57 -2.88 28.70
N GLU A 695 -34.09 -2.14 29.70
CA GLU A 695 -35.09 -1.08 29.48
C GLU A 695 -34.55 -0.01 28.53
N LEU A 696 -33.35 0.53 28.82
CA LEU A 696 -32.74 1.57 27.98
C LEU A 696 -32.36 1.03 26.58
N TRP A 697 -31.87 -0.21 26.48
CA TRP A 697 -31.58 -0.84 25.19
C TRP A 697 -32.83 -0.96 24.32
N ASN A 698 -33.94 -1.42 24.91
CA ASN A 698 -35.20 -1.59 24.19
C ASN A 698 -35.78 -0.23 23.77
N GLU A 699 -35.80 0.75 24.67
CA GLU A 699 -36.28 2.11 24.39
C GLU A 699 -35.53 2.76 23.21
N LEU A 700 -34.19 2.73 23.24
CA LEU A 700 -33.37 3.33 22.19
C LEU A 700 -33.41 2.52 20.88
N SER A 701 -33.58 1.21 20.95
CA SER A 701 -33.78 0.35 19.78
C SER A 701 -35.11 0.66 19.08
N ASP A 702 -36.19 0.85 19.84
CA ASP A 702 -37.50 1.22 19.29
C ASP A 702 -37.47 2.60 18.64
N ARG A 703 -36.80 3.57 19.28
CA ARG A 703 -36.61 4.91 18.70
C ARG A 703 -35.75 4.88 17.44
N HIS A 704 -34.71 4.06 17.42
CA HIS A 704 -33.86 3.87 16.24
C HIS A 704 -34.65 3.26 15.10
N ALA A 705 -35.43 2.20 15.35
CA ALA A 705 -36.28 1.59 14.33
C ALA A 705 -37.30 2.59 13.75
N LYS A 706 -37.96 3.41 14.60
CA LYS A 706 -38.89 4.46 14.17
C LYS A 706 -38.21 5.54 13.32
N ALA A 707 -37.05 6.04 13.77
CA ALA A 707 -36.33 7.10 13.05
C ALA A 707 -35.62 6.61 11.78
N ALA A 708 -35.26 5.33 11.73
CA ALA A 708 -34.66 4.67 10.58
C ALA A 708 -35.69 4.35 9.49
N ALA A 709 -36.97 4.21 9.81
CA ALA A 709 -38.01 3.85 8.85
C ALA A 709 -38.14 4.86 7.68
N PRO A 710 -38.52 4.41 6.47
CA PRO A 710 -38.84 5.30 5.36
C PRO A 710 -40.05 6.21 5.68
N THR A 711 -40.02 7.46 5.21
CA THR A 711 -41.16 8.42 5.28
C THR A 711 -41.61 8.81 3.86
N PRO A 712 -42.78 9.44 3.68
CA PRO A 712 -43.22 9.93 2.37
C PRO A 712 -42.22 10.86 1.69
N GLU A 713 -41.51 11.71 2.45
CA GLU A 713 -40.44 12.55 1.91
C GLU A 713 -39.09 11.82 1.76
N ARG A 714 -38.90 10.66 2.40
CA ARG A 714 -37.67 9.86 2.37
C ARG A 714 -37.99 8.37 2.16
N PRO A 715 -38.07 7.89 0.91
CA PRO A 715 -38.50 6.52 0.61
C PRO A 715 -37.41 5.45 0.87
N TYR A 716 -36.39 5.75 1.67
CA TYR A 716 -35.31 4.85 2.03
C TYR A 716 -35.01 4.90 3.53
N PRO A 717 -34.54 3.78 4.14
CA PRO A 717 -34.21 3.74 5.55
C PRO A 717 -32.91 4.50 5.83
N LEU A 718 -32.84 5.19 6.97
CA LEU A 718 -31.59 5.81 7.44
C LEU A 718 -30.86 4.83 8.35
N PRO A 719 -29.63 4.37 8.03
CA PRO A 719 -28.94 3.37 8.86
C PRO A 719 -28.55 3.89 10.26
N GLU A 720 -28.17 5.17 10.36
CA GLU A 720 -27.73 5.81 11.61
C GLU A 720 -28.51 7.12 11.85
N PRO A 721 -29.84 7.02 12.10
CA PRO A 721 -30.67 8.18 12.32
C PRO A 721 -30.24 8.94 13.58
N LYS A 722 -30.43 10.26 13.54
CA LYS A 722 -30.32 11.12 14.72
C LYS A 722 -31.52 10.81 15.63
N LEU A 723 -31.24 10.32 16.84
CA LEU A 723 -32.27 9.98 17.83
C LEU A 723 -32.60 11.16 18.75
N GLY A 724 -31.65 12.06 18.96
CA GLY A 724 -31.81 13.21 19.82
C GLY A 724 -30.52 14.02 19.96
N MET A 725 -30.58 15.06 20.78
CA MET A 725 -29.41 15.86 21.17
C MET A 725 -29.28 15.87 22.69
N CYS A 726 -28.05 16.01 23.17
CA CYS A 726 -27.74 16.06 24.58
C CYS A 726 -26.54 16.99 24.79
N ARG A 727 -26.49 17.67 25.94
CA ARG A 727 -25.32 18.45 26.36
C ARG A 727 -24.36 17.55 27.14
N VAL A 728 -23.11 17.50 26.69
CA VAL A 728 -22.04 16.71 27.33
C VAL A 728 -21.07 17.66 28.04
N ARG A 729 -21.18 17.74 29.36
CA ARG A 729 -20.28 18.54 30.19
C ARG A 729 -19.04 17.72 30.54
N LEU A 730 -17.86 18.23 30.20
CA LEU A 730 -16.59 17.63 30.59
C LEU A 730 -16.24 18.07 32.02
N GLU A 731 -15.98 17.13 32.91
CA GLU A 731 -15.66 17.46 34.32
C GLU A 731 -14.19 17.30 34.62
N ARG A 732 -13.64 16.10 34.35
CA ARG A 732 -12.28 15.74 34.75
C ARG A 732 -11.67 14.78 33.72
N LEU A 733 -10.39 14.90 33.48
CA LEU A 733 -9.60 13.93 32.72
C LEU A 733 -8.95 12.97 33.72
N VAL A 734 -9.12 11.67 33.54
CA VAL A 734 -8.59 10.62 34.43
C VAL A 734 -7.82 9.59 33.60
N TRP A 735 -6.65 9.17 34.06
CA TRP A 735 -5.85 8.17 33.37
C TRP A 735 -4.94 7.37 34.30
N ASP A 736 -4.50 6.22 33.83
CA ASP A 736 -3.39 5.45 34.37
C ASP A 736 -2.38 5.14 33.25
N GLY A 737 -1.45 4.21 33.46
CA GLY A 737 -0.50 3.77 32.43
C GLY A 737 -1.12 3.00 31.25
N ARG A 738 -2.44 2.74 31.26
CA ARG A 738 -3.13 1.90 30.27
C ARG A 738 -4.14 2.68 29.44
N VAL A 739 -4.97 3.50 30.07
CA VAL A 739 -6.11 4.17 29.42
C VAL A 739 -6.33 5.58 29.97
N MET A 740 -6.79 6.48 29.09
CA MET A 740 -7.16 7.85 29.43
C MET A 740 -8.62 8.11 29.04
N ALA A 741 -9.40 8.73 29.92
CA ALA A 741 -10.80 9.03 29.69
C ALA A 741 -11.25 10.34 30.37
N PHE A 742 -12.18 11.06 29.74
CA PHE A 742 -12.92 12.15 30.40
C PHE A 742 -14.09 11.59 31.20
N VAL A 743 -14.24 12.02 32.44
CA VAL A 743 -15.48 11.94 33.20
C VAL A 743 -16.40 13.07 32.73
N VAL A 744 -17.65 12.72 32.42
CA VAL A 744 -18.61 13.66 31.85
C VAL A 744 -19.96 13.60 32.55
N ARG A 745 -20.79 14.65 32.38
CA ARG A 745 -22.21 14.62 32.72
C ARG A 745 -23.06 14.89 31.49
N LEU A 746 -24.14 14.14 31.37
CA LEU A 746 -25.16 14.32 30.34
C LEU A 746 -26.28 15.20 30.91
N ALA A 747 -26.66 16.24 30.17
CA ALA A 747 -27.76 17.13 30.49
C ALA A 747 -28.69 17.28 29.27
N PRO A 748 -29.94 17.72 29.47
CA PRO A 748 -30.86 17.97 28.36
C PRO A 748 -30.27 19.03 27.42
N PHE A 749 -30.55 18.92 26.12
CA PHE A 749 -30.06 19.89 25.16
C PHE A 749 -30.73 21.28 25.34
N GLU A 750 -32.01 21.26 25.70
CA GLU A 750 -32.85 22.41 26.03
C GLU A 750 -33.45 22.25 27.43
N GLU A 751 -33.78 23.36 28.09
CA GLU A 751 -34.32 23.35 29.45
C GLU A 751 -35.72 22.67 29.47
N GLY A 752 -35.88 21.65 30.33
CA GLY A 752 -37.08 20.80 30.34
C GLY A 752 -37.16 19.76 29.21
N GLY A 753 -36.13 19.68 28.36
CA GLY A 753 -36.03 18.71 27.28
C GLY A 753 -35.68 17.30 27.72
N GLU A 754 -35.56 16.40 26.76
CA GLU A 754 -35.27 14.99 26.99
C GLU A 754 -33.91 14.76 27.66
N GLN A 755 -33.90 13.94 28.72
CA GLN A 755 -32.70 13.56 29.45
C GLN A 755 -32.21 12.17 29.01
N PHE A 756 -31.01 12.13 28.42
CA PHE A 756 -30.34 10.87 28.08
C PHE A 756 -29.42 10.43 29.24
N GLY A 757 -29.52 9.15 29.61
CA GLY A 757 -28.70 8.53 30.66
C GLY A 757 -27.83 7.38 30.12
N THR A 758 -26.73 7.09 30.80
CA THR A 758 -25.89 5.91 30.53
C THR A 758 -26.10 4.84 31.60
N VAL A 759 -25.93 3.58 31.21
CA VAL A 759 -25.92 2.43 32.13
C VAL A 759 -24.56 2.23 32.79
N ASN A 760 -23.52 2.88 32.28
CA ASN A 760 -22.20 2.84 32.91
C ASN A 760 -22.26 3.58 34.24
N GLU A 761 -21.60 3.02 35.26
CA GLU A 761 -21.53 3.61 36.61
C GLU A 761 -20.98 5.04 36.59
N THR A 762 -20.03 5.31 35.69
CA THR A 762 -19.53 6.66 35.41
C THR A 762 -19.64 6.97 33.92
N ALA A 763 -20.36 8.03 33.58
CA ALA A 763 -20.42 8.53 32.20
C ALA A 763 -19.05 9.06 31.79
N HIS A 764 -18.54 8.60 30.66
CA HIS A 764 -17.20 8.94 30.21
C HIS A 764 -17.01 8.91 28.70
N ILE A 765 -15.94 9.56 28.25
CA ILE A 765 -15.43 9.51 26.89
C ILE A 765 -14.02 8.93 26.95
N THR A 766 -13.77 7.82 26.28
CA THR A 766 -12.40 7.27 26.19
C THR A 766 -11.56 8.10 25.24
N VAL A 767 -10.40 8.56 25.68
CA VAL A 767 -9.47 9.40 24.89
C VAL A 767 -8.51 8.55 24.07
N GLY A 768 -7.96 7.48 24.66
CA GLY A 768 -7.01 6.59 23.99
C GLY A 768 -6.50 5.48 24.92
N THR A 769 -5.87 4.46 24.33
CA THR A 769 -5.27 3.33 25.07
C THR A 769 -3.79 3.15 24.71
N ALA A 770 -2.94 2.90 25.71
CA ALA A 770 -1.49 2.85 25.54
C ALA A 770 -1.02 1.78 24.54
N ASP A 771 -1.75 0.66 24.42
CA ASP A 771 -1.37 -0.49 23.60
C ASP A 771 -2.59 -1.07 22.83
N PRO A 772 -2.42 -1.61 21.59
CA PRO A 772 -3.49 -2.23 20.81
C PRO A 772 -4.27 -3.35 21.52
N SER A 773 -3.65 -4.06 22.46
CA SER A 773 -4.28 -5.11 23.26
C SER A 773 -5.26 -4.56 24.31
N ILE A 774 -5.14 -3.29 24.68
CA ILE A 774 -5.95 -2.61 25.70
C ILE A 774 -7.23 -2.11 25.05
N LYS A 775 -8.38 -2.63 25.51
CA LYS A 775 -9.68 -2.30 24.93
C LYS A 775 -10.25 -1.04 25.58
N PRO A 776 -10.93 -0.16 24.82
CA PRO A 776 -11.58 1.04 25.38
C PRO A 776 -12.56 0.79 26.53
N VAL A 777 -13.13 -0.42 26.62
CA VAL A 777 -14.01 -0.81 27.74
C VAL A 777 -13.31 -0.75 29.10
N GLU A 778 -11.97 -0.85 29.13
CA GLU A 778 -11.16 -0.73 30.35
C GLU A 778 -11.30 0.64 31.03
N SER A 779 -11.75 1.68 30.32
CA SER A 779 -12.11 2.98 30.92
C SER A 779 -13.15 2.83 32.05
N ASN A 780 -14.09 1.88 31.95
CA ASN A 780 -15.04 1.61 33.03
C ASN A 780 -14.33 1.08 34.29
N ALA A 781 -13.36 0.18 34.10
CA ALA A 781 -12.61 -0.39 35.21
C ALA A 781 -11.70 0.66 35.86
N LEU A 782 -11.04 1.50 35.05
CA LEU A 782 -10.25 2.64 35.53
C LEU A 782 -11.11 3.57 36.39
N LEU A 783 -12.26 4.02 35.88
CA LEU A 783 -13.09 5.00 36.58
C LEU A 783 -13.74 4.43 37.84
N LYS A 784 -14.08 3.15 37.84
CA LYS A 784 -14.55 2.46 39.05
C LYS A 784 -13.46 2.42 40.12
N ARG A 785 -12.22 2.07 39.74
CA ARG A 785 -11.07 2.12 40.67
C ARG A 785 -10.81 3.53 41.15
N TRP A 786 -10.86 4.52 40.27
CA TRP A 786 -10.70 5.92 40.63
C TRP A 786 -11.71 6.40 41.70
N LEU A 787 -12.98 5.99 41.60
CA LEU A 787 -14.01 6.32 42.61
C LEU A 787 -13.77 5.65 43.97
N LEU A 788 -13.09 4.48 44.00
CA LEU A 788 -12.85 3.71 45.22
C LEU A 788 -11.50 4.03 45.88
N GLU A 789 -10.46 4.17 45.06
CA GLU A 789 -9.04 4.28 45.46
C GLU A 789 -8.55 5.74 45.48
N GLY A 790 -9.24 6.67 44.81
CA GLY A 790 -8.79 8.05 44.64
C GLY A 790 -7.62 8.19 43.64
N SER A 791 -7.05 9.40 43.55
CA SER A 791 -5.90 9.71 42.69
C SER A 791 -4.61 9.92 43.52
N GLY A 792 -3.44 9.85 42.86
CA GLY A 792 -2.13 10.01 43.50
C GLY A 792 -1.47 8.67 43.81
N GLU A 793 -1.48 8.24 45.08
CA GLU A 793 -0.77 7.02 45.55
C GLU A 793 -1.31 5.71 44.94
N SER A 794 -2.50 5.74 44.31
CA SER A 794 -3.11 4.61 43.58
C SER A 794 -2.54 4.39 42.17
N GLY A 795 -1.66 5.26 41.69
CA GLY A 795 -1.16 5.27 40.31
C GLY A 795 -2.18 5.78 39.29
N ILE A 796 -3.33 6.31 39.76
CA ILE A 796 -4.34 6.97 38.94
C ILE A 796 -4.11 8.48 39.02
N MET A 797 -4.03 9.11 37.85
CA MET A 797 -3.84 10.54 37.69
C MET A 797 -5.14 11.20 37.24
N GLU A 798 -5.34 12.44 37.68
CA GLU A 798 -6.53 13.22 37.34
C GLU A 798 -6.22 14.69 37.16
N VAL A 799 -6.98 15.36 36.29
CA VAL A 799 -6.97 16.82 36.14
C VAL A 799 -8.40 17.32 35.94
N ALA A 800 -8.81 18.30 36.73
CA ALA A 800 -10.08 18.97 36.54
C ALA A 800 -10.08 19.81 35.25
N VAL A 801 -11.15 19.71 34.46
CA VAL A 801 -11.36 20.56 33.29
C VAL A 801 -11.58 21.99 33.78
N ARG A 802 -10.75 22.93 33.34
CA ARG A 802 -10.85 24.34 33.74
C ARG A 802 -12.01 25.02 33.00
N GLY A 803 -12.86 25.71 33.75
CA GLY A 803 -14.01 26.43 33.21
C GLY A 803 -15.22 25.54 32.92
N TYR A 804 -16.29 26.15 32.41
CA TYR A 804 -17.52 25.43 32.06
C TYR A 804 -17.45 24.95 30.59
N VAL A 805 -16.96 23.73 30.38
CA VAL A 805 -16.87 23.12 29.05
C VAL A 805 -18.06 22.19 28.82
N CYS A 806 -19.02 22.65 28.03
CA CYS A 806 -20.20 21.89 27.64
C CYS A 806 -20.24 21.75 26.12
N LEU A 807 -20.31 20.51 25.63
CA LEU A 807 -20.32 20.17 24.22
C LEU A 807 -21.72 19.77 23.76
N GLU A 808 -22.03 20.06 22.50
CA GLU A 808 -23.23 19.53 21.86
C GLU A 808 -22.98 18.10 21.40
N GLY A 809 -23.82 17.18 21.86
CA GLY A 809 -23.75 15.76 21.55
C GLY A 809 -24.96 15.30 20.75
N THR A 810 -24.75 14.38 19.81
CA THR A 810 -25.83 13.77 19.02
C THR A 810 -26.01 12.31 19.41
N VAL A 811 -27.24 11.92 19.78
CA VAL A 811 -27.56 10.55 20.16
C VAL A 811 -27.84 9.71 18.91
N ARG A 812 -27.12 8.60 18.75
CA ARG A 812 -27.26 7.67 17.62
C ARG A 812 -27.02 6.22 18.03
N GLY A 813 -27.56 5.29 17.25
CA GLY A 813 -27.16 3.89 17.28
C GLY A 813 -25.94 3.67 16.37
N VAL A 814 -24.86 3.11 16.92
CA VAL A 814 -23.65 2.79 16.18
C VAL A 814 -23.75 1.36 15.68
N LEU A 815 -23.61 1.17 14.36
CA LEU A 815 -23.77 -0.13 13.72
C LEU A 815 -22.51 -0.98 13.84
N GLN A 816 -22.66 -2.30 13.82
CA GLN A 816 -21.54 -3.23 13.83
C GLN A 816 -20.58 -2.96 12.66
N LYS A 817 -19.30 -2.72 12.98
CA LYS A 817 -18.21 -2.63 11.99
C LYS A 817 -18.05 -4.01 11.32
N HIS A 818 -17.81 -4.01 10.01
CA HIS A 818 -17.68 -5.23 9.20
C HIS A 818 -16.40 -6.01 9.50
#